data_AF-A0A4Y9YJ79-F1
#
_entry.id   AF-A0A4Y9YJ79-F1
#
_cell.length_a   1.000
_cell.length_b   1.000
_cell.length_c   1.000
_cell.angle_alpha   90.00
_cell.angle_beta   90.00
_cell.angle_gamma   90.00
#
_symmetry.space_group_name_H-M   'P 1'
#
loop_
_entity.id
_entity.type
_entity.pdbx_description
1 polymer ?
#
loop_
_entity_poly.entity_id
_entity_poly.type
_entity_poly.pdbx_seq_one_letter_code
_entity_poly.pdbx_strand_id
1 'polypeptide(L)'
;MNIHVLDTAHNLSMASRVTSTLSTAIKSYIQESINAAASGRILTLINPWRAILLGFSIFYILIQGLIIFFFKPSPPENEKLEKPFGKIAVVGAGLTGISSAAHCIAHNFDVVIYEAGPRPGGIWSHVNKTSGLQLNSLLYRFHPGVMWSRAFPYRDEILSEITRIWKEYKLEPRTRFNTLVRSVRRVEGTKSPGAKWTINDGEDGVFDAIIVTVGTCGPPQMVGFHGMPELESKNDNAKSHSQGANGKNHGGEDKHEQSSEERRKEVRTKVNQLRRDPHEENTHYVADVDPREVGAPSFAEVTTHEPAVQDEDPAPHGQSSKSQNAQEDKVEKHGPALKSKKNEDDKKDEDEKFEGQLHHSSEIDGADVKDKIVLVIGSGASGVEAVETALQRGAKKTIMIARDDKWIIPRNIVFDTTVSAQPFGREMPFSFVWERILKHWHYHGVEDLIPSAKGIYDATPVVNDEFLEHVRTGRCEYIRGDTLQFTKRGVQVRVRPHGTKPGQKEGEHGEASQNEHLSKKAARQKKHHTGEFPVKEIRGDVVVLATGFQQPSVDFLPKDLFPEGYERPNLYLQNFATEDWSVLLTNSAYVNAIGTVGHFHIGIYTRILLVLLLDENARPEPKDMKLWVDAVRFLKRGARGGALGFFTYMELTIWFILFHVFRPDRLRWIFFVMQGWGLDVNRIQRKTRART
;
A
#
# COMPACT_ATOMS: atom_id res chain seq x y z
N MET A 1 39.82 -3.20 -4.05
CA MET A 1 38.51 -2.55 -3.90
C MET A 1 38.35 -1.60 -5.08
N ASN A 2 37.94 -2.12 -6.25
CA ASN A 2 37.80 -1.31 -7.45
C ASN A 2 36.37 -0.78 -7.49
N ILE A 3 36.22 0.51 -7.18
CA ILE A 3 34.99 1.26 -7.37
C ILE A 3 34.68 1.20 -8.86
N HIS A 4 33.56 0.55 -9.18
CA HIS A 4 32.76 0.67 -10.40
C HIS A 4 33.30 1.69 -11.42
N VAL A 5 34.12 1.24 -12.39
CA VAL A 5 34.38 2.03 -13.60
C VAL A 5 33.12 1.88 -14.47
N LEU A 6 32.16 2.78 -14.23
CA LEU A 6 30.83 2.82 -14.84
C LEU A 6 30.87 3.38 -16.26
N ASP A 7 29.92 2.89 -17.05
CA ASP A 7 29.55 3.32 -18.38
C ASP A 7 29.36 4.85 -18.48
N THR A 8 30.03 5.48 -19.44
CA THR A 8 30.09 6.95 -19.64
C THR A 8 28.70 7.55 -19.79
N ALA A 9 27.79 6.86 -20.49
CA ALA A 9 26.42 7.33 -20.75
C ALA A 9 25.60 7.50 -19.45
N HIS A 10 25.79 6.60 -18.48
CA HIS A 10 25.10 6.66 -17.19
C HIS A 10 25.53 7.88 -16.36
N ASN A 11 26.82 8.19 -16.36
CA ASN A 11 27.37 9.34 -15.65
C ASN A 11 26.93 10.67 -16.28
N LEU A 12 26.85 10.72 -17.62
CA LEU A 12 26.32 11.88 -18.33
C LEU A 12 24.83 12.14 -18.02
N SER A 13 24.00 11.10 -18.01
CA SER A 13 22.56 11.22 -17.64
C SER A 13 22.37 11.67 -16.19
N MET A 14 23.12 11.08 -15.25
CA MET A 14 23.07 11.48 -13.84
C MET A 14 23.53 12.93 -13.64
N ALA A 15 24.69 13.31 -14.20
CA ALA A 15 25.22 14.66 -14.11
C ALA A 15 24.24 15.68 -14.71
N SER A 16 23.60 15.34 -15.83
CA SER A 16 22.55 16.16 -16.44
C SER A 16 21.35 16.36 -15.51
N ARG A 17 20.87 15.31 -14.83
CA ARG A 17 19.77 15.44 -13.84
C ARG A 17 20.16 16.30 -12.65
N VAL A 18 21.33 16.06 -12.05
CA VAL A 18 21.80 16.84 -10.90
C VAL A 18 21.95 18.31 -11.27
N THR A 19 22.57 18.61 -12.41
CA THR A 19 22.74 19.99 -12.89
C THR A 19 21.41 20.65 -13.24
N SER A 20 20.48 19.92 -13.86
CA SER A 20 19.13 20.43 -14.14
C SER A 20 18.37 20.77 -12.86
N THR A 21 18.36 19.88 -11.86
CA THR A 21 17.68 20.12 -10.58
C THR A 21 18.33 21.26 -9.79
N LEU A 22 19.65 21.36 -9.78
CA LEU A 22 20.37 22.50 -9.20
C LEU A 22 20.01 23.81 -9.90
N SER A 23 19.97 23.81 -11.24
CA SER A 23 19.58 24.98 -12.03
C SER A 23 18.17 25.44 -11.68
N THR A 24 17.22 24.50 -11.55
CA THR A 24 15.84 24.80 -11.16
C THR A 24 15.76 25.40 -9.75
N ALA A 25 16.48 24.84 -8.77
CA ALA A 25 16.51 25.37 -7.41
C ALA A 25 17.05 26.81 -7.35
N ILE A 26 18.14 27.08 -8.10
CA ILE A 26 18.73 28.42 -8.20
C ILE A 26 17.79 29.39 -8.91
N LYS A 27 17.17 28.98 -10.02
CA LYS A 27 16.18 29.79 -10.75
C LYS A 27 14.98 30.14 -9.89
N SER A 28 14.46 29.20 -9.10
CA SER A 28 13.36 29.46 -8.16
C SER A 28 13.74 30.52 -7.14
N TYR A 29 14.93 30.40 -6.53
CA TYR A 29 15.44 31.39 -5.59
C TYR A 29 15.58 32.79 -6.21
N ILE A 30 16.09 32.86 -7.43
CA ILE A 30 16.22 34.12 -8.18
C ILE A 30 14.84 34.71 -8.45
N GLN A 31 13.89 33.91 -8.96
CA GLN A 31 12.55 34.37 -9.31
C GLN A 31 11.78 34.87 -8.08
N GLU A 32 11.84 34.16 -6.96
CA GLU A 32 11.26 34.62 -5.70
C GLU A 32 11.88 35.95 -5.22
N SER A 33 13.18 36.13 -5.44
CA SER A 33 13.87 37.37 -5.08
C SER A 33 13.43 38.52 -5.98
N ILE A 34 13.29 38.30 -7.29
CA ILE A 34 12.73 39.28 -8.23
C ILE A 34 11.29 39.65 -7.82
N ASN A 35 10.46 38.66 -7.49
CA ASN A 35 9.08 38.89 -7.06
C ASN A 35 9.00 39.67 -5.74
N ALA A 36 9.88 39.36 -4.77
CA ALA A 36 9.98 40.09 -3.52
C ALA A 36 10.43 41.54 -3.74
N ALA A 37 11.38 41.78 -4.65
CA ALA A 37 11.82 43.12 -5.04
C ALA A 37 10.69 43.90 -5.72
N ALA A 38 10.01 43.31 -6.70
CA ALA A 38 8.90 43.92 -7.44
C ALA A 38 7.71 44.26 -6.53
N SER A 39 7.49 43.49 -5.46
CA SER A 39 6.42 43.71 -4.48
C SER A 39 6.83 44.55 -3.26
N GLY A 40 8.04 45.13 -3.25
CA GLY A 40 8.54 45.98 -2.15
C GLY A 40 8.79 45.23 -0.83
N ARG A 41 8.88 43.90 -0.84
CA ARG A 41 9.08 43.04 0.35
C ARG A 41 10.56 42.95 0.72
N ILE A 42 11.15 44.08 1.13
CA ILE A 42 12.59 44.21 1.45
C ILE A 42 13.01 43.25 2.57
N LEU A 43 12.18 43.04 3.59
CA LEU A 43 12.46 42.10 4.68
C LEU A 43 12.62 40.65 4.19
N THR A 44 11.86 40.25 3.16
CA THR A 44 11.99 38.92 2.55
C THR A 44 13.30 38.79 1.76
N LEU A 45 13.75 39.87 1.11
CA LEU A 45 15.01 39.88 0.36
C LEU A 45 16.25 39.72 1.25
N ILE A 46 16.29 40.45 2.37
CA ILE A 46 17.44 40.43 3.29
C ILE A 46 17.41 39.27 4.29
N ASN A 47 16.35 38.46 4.29
CA ASN A 47 16.22 37.34 5.22
C ASN A 47 17.30 36.28 4.94
N PRO A 48 18.30 36.12 5.83
CA PRO A 48 19.39 35.16 5.62
C PRO A 48 18.90 33.71 5.58
N TRP A 49 17.73 33.43 6.15
CA TRP A 49 17.12 32.11 6.13
C TRP A 49 16.89 31.58 4.71
N ARG A 50 16.57 32.45 3.75
CA ARG A 50 16.35 32.03 2.35
C ARG A 50 17.62 31.46 1.72
N ALA A 51 18.76 32.11 1.94
CA ALA A 51 20.05 31.65 1.45
C ALA A 51 20.47 30.34 2.14
N ILE A 52 20.21 30.22 3.45
CA ILE A 52 20.43 28.99 4.21
C ILE A 52 19.60 27.83 3.64
N LEU A 53 18.30 28.04 3.38
CA LEU A 53 17.42 27.03 2.77
C LEU A 53 17.86 26.62 1.36
N LEU A 54 18.35 27.57 0.54
CA LEU A 54 18.97 27.25 -0.75
C LEU A 54 20.20 26.37 -0.56
N GLY A 55 21.09 26.72 0.39
CA GLY A 55 22.26 25.91 0.73
C GLY A 55 21.89 24.49 1.14
N PHE A 56 20.88 24.32 2.00
CA PHE A 56 20.35 22.99 2.35
C PHE A 56 19.76 22.26 1.15
N SER A 57 19.06 22.95 0.25
CA SER A 57 18.49 22.35 -0.95
C SER A 57 19.58 21.85 -1.90
N ILE A 58 20.64 22.63 -2.11
CA ILE A 58 21.82 22.23 -2.89
C ILE A 58 22.48 21.01 -2.24
N PHE A 59 22.73 21.07 -0.93
CA PHE A 59 23.33 19.95 -0.18
C PHE A 59 22.50 18.67 -0.31
N TYR A 60 21.18 18.78 -0.18
CA TYR A 60 20.24 17.68 -0.36
C TYR A 60 20.32 17.08 -1.77
N ILE A 61 20.34 17.92 -2.81
CA ILE A 61 20.50 17.48 -4.20
C ILE A 61 21.84 16.74 -4.41
N LEU A 62 22.93 17.27 -3.86
CA LEU A 62 24.25 16.65 -3.97
C LEU A 62 24.32 15.29 -3.27
N ILE A 63 23.74 15.16 -2.07
CA ILE A 63 23.63 13.87 -1.37
C ILE A 63 22.88 12.85 -2.22
N GLN A 64 21.75 13.25 -2.84
CA GLN A 64 21.01 12.35 -3.72
C GLN A 64 21.88 11.91 -4.91
N GLY A 65 22.65 12.82 -5.50
CA GLY A 65 23.63 12.50 -6.56
C GLY A 65 24.66 11.46 -6.10
N LEU A 66 25.22 11.61 -4.89
CA LEU A 66 26.16 10.65 -4.31
C LEU A 66 25.51 9.28 -4.09
N ILE A 67 24.28 9.24 -3.56
CA ILE A 67 23.53 7.98 -3.37
C ILE A 67 23.34 7.27 -4.70
N ILE A 68 22.91 8.00 -5.73
CA ILE A 68 22.72 7.45 -7.08
C ILE A 68 24.05 6.92 -7.62
N PHE A 69 25.13 7.67 -7.46
CA PHE A 69 26.46 7.28 -7.94
C PHE A 69 26.96 5.98 -7.30
N PHE A 70 26.80 5.83 -5.97
CA PHE A 70 27.33 4.67 -5.25
C PHE A 70 26.42 3.44 -5.26
N PHE A 71 25.10 3.60 -5.29
CA PHE A 71 24.16 2.51 -4.99
C PHE A 71 23.20 2.16 -6.12
N LYS A 72 23.12 2.97 -7.19
CA LYS A 72 22.23 2.65 -8.32
C LYS A 72 22.81 1.48 -9.12
N PRO A 73 22.08 0.36 -9.26
CA PRO A 73 22.53 -0.75 -10.08
C PRO A 73 22.44 -0.37 -11.56
N SER A 74 23.38 -0.81 -12.40
CA SER A 74 23.38 -0.43 -13.82
C SER A 74 22.18 -1.03 -14.56
N PRO A 75 21.47 -0.25 -15.41
CA PRO A 75 20.43 -0.80 -16.27
C PRO A 75 21.03 -1.76 -17.31
N PRO A 76 20.23 -2.68 -17.87
CA PRO A 76 20.72 -3.65 -18.86
C PRO A 76 21.05 -2.96 -20.20
N GLU A 77 22.17 -3.34 -20.81
CA GLU A 77 22.58 -2.82 -22.13
C GLU A 77 21.54 -3.18 -23.21
N ASN A 78 21.03 -4.42 -23.20
CA ASN A 78 20.10 -4.95 -24.20
C ASN A 78 18.75 -5.32 -23.58
N GLU A 79 17.69 -5.33 -24.40
CA GLU A 79 16.38 -5.79 -23.96
C GLU A 79 16.36 -7.27 -23.62
N LYS A 80 17.08 -8.11 -24.35
CA LYS A 80 17.22 -9.54 -24.04
C LYS A 80 18.47 -9.77 -23.20
N LEU A 81 18.31 -10.52 -22.11
CA LEU A 81 19.43 -10.92 -21.27
C LEU A 81 20.16 -12.12 -21.88
N GLU A 82 21.49 -12.10 -21.82
CA GLU A 82 22.32 -13.23 -22.23
C GLU A 82 22.59 -14.15 -21.06
N LYS A 83 22.21 -15.42 -21.20
CA LYS A 83 22.44 -16.47 -20.19
C LYS A 83 22.04 -15.99 -18.78
N PRO A 84 20.75 -15.66 -18.54
CA PRO A 84 20.30 -15.22 -17.22
C PRO A 84 20.56 -16.31 -16.17
N PHE A 85 20.82 -15.90 -14.93
CA PHE A 85 21.12 -16.83 -13.83
C PHE A 85 19.89 -17.59 -13.34
N GLY A 86 18.70 -17.05 -13.59
CA GLY A 86 17.42 -17.65 -13.24
C GLY A 86 16.28 -16.76 -13.72
N LYS A 87 15.05 -17.26 -13.60
CA LYS A 87 13.83 -16.56 -14.00
C LYS A 87 12.92 -16.32 -12.79
N ILE A 88 12.47 -15.09 -12.59
CA ILE A 88 11.71 -14.68 -11.40
C ILE A 88 10.35 -14.11 -11.82
N ALA A 89 9.28 -14.57 -11.19
CA ALA A 89 7.95 -13.98 -11.34
C ALA A 89 7.78 -12.83 -10.34
N VAL A 90 7.32 -11.68 -10.79
CA VAL A 90 6.98 -10.54 -9.92
C VAL A 90 5.48 -10.29 -10.01
N VAL A 91 4.78 -10.34 -8.89
CA VAL A 91 3.32 -10.14 -8.84
C VAL A 91 3.03 -8.71 -8.36
N GLY A 92 2.54 -7.88 -9.28
CA GLY A 92 2.27 -6.45 -9.11
C GLY A 92 3.34 -5.55 -9.75
N ALA A 93 2.90 -4.51 -10.47
CA ALA A 93 3.74 -3.45 -11.05
C ALA A 93 3.60 -2.12 -10.29
N GLY A 94 3.39 -2.19 -8.97
CA GLY A 94 3.58 -1.06 -8.07
C GLY A 94 5.07 -0.73 -7.87
N LEU A 95 5.37 0.32 -7.11
CA LEU A 95 6.76 0.75 -6.83
C LEU A 95 7.69 -0.39 -6.38
N THR A 96 7.15 -1.33 -5.60
CA THR A 96 7.91 -2.45 -5.04
C THR A 96 8.23 -3.47 -6.11
N GLY A 97 7.25 -3.88 -6.91
CA GLY A 97 7.48 -4.78 -8.04
C GLY A 97 8.44 -4.19 -9.07
N ILE A 98 8.28 -2.90 -9.40
CA ILE A 98 9.19 -2.20 -10.33
C ILE A 98 10.62 -2.16 -9.78
N SER A 99 10.81 -1.82 -8.49
CA SER A 99 12.14 -1.80 -7.89
C SER A 99 12.77 -3.19 -7.81
N SER A 100 12.02 -4.20 -7.37
CA SER A 100 12.48 -5.59 -7.33
C SER A 100 12.88 -6.09 -8.72
N ALA A 101 12.06 -5.85 -9.74
CA ALA A 101 12.35 -6.22 -11.12
C ALA A 101 13.61 -5.50 -11.66
N ALA A 102 13.76 -4.20 -11.37
CA ALA A 102 14.95 -3.44 -11.73
C ALA A 102 16.23 -4.04 -11.10
N HIS A 103 16.18 -4.42 -9.82
CA HIS A 103 17.29 -5.10 -9.16
C HIS A 103 17.58 -6.49 -9.75
N CYS A 104 16.55 -7.28 -10.07
CA CYS A 104 16.73 -8.59 -10.69
C CYS A 104 17.44 -8.47 -12.06
N ILE A 105 16.92 -7.61 -12.94
CA ILE A 105 17.45 -7.41 -14.29
C ILE A 105 18.86 -6.83 -14.27
N ALA A 106 19.13 -5.86 -13.39
CA ALA A 106 20.47 -5.29 -13.26
C ALA A 106 21.52 -6.30 -12.76
N HIS A 107 21.08 -7.40 -12.16
CA HIS A 107 21.92 -8.50 -11.71
C HIS A 107 21.73 -9.77 -12.57
N ASN A 108 21.22 -9.62 -13.80
CA ASN A 108 21.09 -10.66 -14.82
C ASN A 108 20.18 -11.84 -14.45
N PHE A 109 19.12 -11.56 -13.72
CA PHE A 109 17.97 -12.47 -13.56
C PHE A 109 16.87 -12.02 -14.49
N ASP A 110 16.33 -12.95 -15.27
CA ASP A 110 15.18 -12.64 -16.11
C ASP A 110 13.92 -12.51 -15.25
N VAL A 111 13.00 -11.63 -15.67
CA VAL A 111 11.78 -11.37 -14.91
C VAL A 111 10.56 -11.27 -15.79
N VAL A 112 9.45 -11.72 -15.25
CA VAL A 112 8.11 -11.45 -15.79
C VAL A 112 7.28 -10.80 -14.68
N ILE A 113 6.73 -9.63 -14.97
CA ILE A 113 5.89 -8.86 -14.06
C ILE A 113 4.43 -9.08 -14.46
N TYR A 114 3.59 -9.50 -13.52
CA TYR A 114 2.14 -9.63 -13.72
C TYR A 114 1.42 -8.48 -13.04
N GLU A 115 0.70 -7.66 -13.80
CA GLU A 115 -0.05 -6.52 -13.31
C GLU A 115 -1.53 -6.70 -13.64
N ALA A 116 -2.39 -6.60 -12.61
CA ALA A 116 -3.82 -6.79 -12.75
C ALA A 116 -4.48 -5.64 -13.52
N GLY A 117 -3.94 -4.41 -13.39
CA GLY A 117 -4.40 -3.24 -14.11
C GLY A 117 -3.74 -3.04 -15.49
N PRO A 118 -4.14 -1.99 -16.21
CA PRO A 118 -3.62 -1.69 -17.55
C PRO A 118 -2.30 -0.91 -17.55
N ARG A 119 -1.77 -0.50 -16.38
CA ARG A 119 -0.63 0.41 -16.25
C ARG A 119 0.14 0.19 -14.94
N PRO A 120 1.42 0.58 -14.85
CA PRO A 120 2.18 0.50 -13.61
C PRO A 120 1.78 1.61 -12.62
N GLY A 121 2.20 1.48 -11.37
CA GLY A 121 2.04 2.50 -10.33
C GLY A 121 1.40 1.99 -9.04
N GLY A 122 0.65 0.88 -9.10
CA GLY A 122 -0.03 0.30 -7.94
C GLY A 122 -0.97 1.28 -7.25
N ILE A 123 -0.94 1.35 -5.91
CA ILE A 123 -1.84 2.21 -5.14
C ILE A 123 -1.75 3.70 -5.51
N TRP A 124 -0.55 4.20 -5.83
CA TRP A 124 -0.36 5.61 -6.24
C TRP A 124 -1.17 5.97 -7.49
N SER A 125 -1.49 4.97 -8.30
CA SER A 125 -2.30 5.13 -9.49
C SER A 125 -3.77 5.45 -9.15
N HIS A 126 -4.23 5.09 -7.95
CA HIS A 126 -5.62 5.14 -7.51
C HIS A 126 -5.91 6.16 -6.38
N VAL A 127 -4.88 6.76 -5.77
CA VAL A 127 -5.07 7.79 -4.74
C VAL A 127 -5.33 9.18 -5.34
N ASN A 128 -5.79 10.11 -4.51
CA ASN A 128 -6.11 11.49 -4.87
C ASN A 128 -4.86 12.26 -5.33
N LYS A 129 -5.07 13.31 -6.14
CA LYS A 129 -3.98 14.18 -6.61
C LYS A 129 -3.27 14.90 -5.47
N THR A 130 -4.01 15.27 -4.42
CA THR A 130 -3.49 15.93 -3.22
C THR A 130 -2.75 14.97 -2.28
N SER A 131 -2.83 13.65 -2.50
CA SER A 131 -2.19 12.67 -1.61
C SER A 131 -0.68 12.86 -1.59
N GLY A 132 -0.19 13.13 -0.39
CA GLY A 132 1.21 13.32 -0.09
C GLY A 132 1.80 12.09 0.59
N LEU A 133 3.11 11.96 0.51
CA LEU A 133 3.79 10.91 1.20
C LEU A 133 3.81 11.12 2.72
N GLN A 134 3.48 10.08 3.48
CA GLN A 134 3.49 10.04 4.96
C GLN A 134 4.88 9.67 5.53
N LEU A 135 5.94 9.92 4.78
CA LEU A 135 7.32 9.60 5.11
C LEU A 135 8.24 10.59 4.42
N ASN A 136 9.40 10.89 5.01
CA ASN A 136 10.35 11.75 4.35
C ASN A 136 11.04 11.05 3.15
N SER A 137 11.41 11.87 2.16
CA SER A 137 12.04 11.50 0.89
C SER A 137 13.35 10.71 0.99
N LEU A 138 14.09 10.82 2.11
CA LEU A 138 15.28 9.99 2.32
C LEU A 138 14.85 8.55 2.60
N LEU A 139 13.84 8.40 3.47
CA LEU A 139 13.28 7.11 3.86
C LEU A 139 12.30 6.52 2.84
N TYR A 140 11.85 7.30 1.87
CA TYR A 140 11.01 6.81 0.77
C TYR A 140 11.75 6.83 -0.56
N ARG A 141 12.82 6.04 -0.61
CA ARG A 141 13.65 5.85 -1.79
C ARG A 141 13.54 4.40 -2.23
N PHE A 142 12.48 4.10 -2.97
CA PHE A 142 12.13 2.73 -3.35
C PHE A 142 13.17 2.10 -4.27
N HIS A 143 13.93 2.93 -4.99
CA HIS A 143 15.06 2.52 -5.80
C HIS A 143 16.18 3.57 -5.70
N PRO A 144 17.47 3.21 -5.63
CA PRO A 144 18.56 4.17 -5.40
C PRO A 144 18.64 5.27 -6.47
N GLY A 145 18.24 4.95 -7.70
CA GLY A 145 18.19 5.89 -8.83
C GLY A 145 17.10 6.96 -8.77
N VAL A 146 16.22 6.92 -7.77
CA VAL A 146 15.14 7.91 -7.59
C VAL A 146 15.72 9.29 -7.25
N MET A 147 15.09 10.37 -7.67
CA MET A 147 15.48 11.71 -7.23
C MET A 147 14.24 12.54 -6.93
N TRP A 148 14.17 13.07 -5.71
CA TRP A 148 13.04 13.87 -5.25
C TRP A 148 13.37 15.36 -5.34
N SER A 149 12.39 16.13 -5.78
CA SER A 149 12.40 17.60 -5.80
C SER A 149 12.14 18.22 -4.43
N ARG A 150 11.49 17.46 -3.52
CA ARG A 150 11.05 17.94 -2.21
C ARG A 150 11.16 16.87 -1.13
N ALA A 151 11.10 17.32 0.13
CA ALA A 151 11.20 16.47 1.31
C ALA A 151 10.06 15.45 1.46
N PHE A 152 8.85 15.78 1.00
CA PHE A 152 7.65 14.94 1.04
C PHE A 152 6.98 14.99 -0.34
N PRO A 153 7.34 14.09 -1.28
CA PRO A 153 6.80 14.09 -2.64
C PRO A 153 5.30 13.80 -2.67
N TYR A 154 4.63 14.33 -3.69
CA TYR A 154 3.22 14.08 -3.97
C TYR A 154 3.05 12.92 -4.96
N ARG A 155 1.83 12.40 -5.05
CA ARG A 155 1.44 11.29 -5.93
C ARG A 155 2.07 11.33 -7.32
N ASP A 156 1.96 12.45 -8.03
CA ASP A 156 2.35 12.52 -9.45
C ASP A 156 3.88 12.45 -9.63
N GLU A 157 4.65 13.01 -8.69
CA GLU A 157 6.11 12.86 -8.67
C GLU A 157 6.52 11.40 -8.43
N ILE A 158 5.80 10.71 -7.53
CA ILE A 158 6.02 9.29 -7.24
C ILE A 158 5.71 8.43 -8.48
N LEU A 159 4.57 8.66 -9.14
CA LEU A 159 4.20 7.97 -10.38
C LEU A 159 5.20 8.21 -11.52
N SER A 160 5.70 9.44 -11.64
CA SER A 160 6.74 9.80 -12.61
C SER A 160 8.02 9.00 -12.37
N GLU A 161 8.50 8.93 -11.13
CA GLU A 161 9.71 8.17 -10.81
C GLU A 161 9.51 6.65 -10.97
N ILE A 162 8.32 6.11 -10.65
CA ILE A 162 7.99 4.69 -10.92
C ILE A 162 8.09 4.41 -12.43
N THR A 163 7.43 5.24 -13.24
CA THR A 163 7.41 5.10 -14.71
C THR A 163 8.82 5.24 -15.30
N ARG A 164 9.61 6.18 -14.76
CA ARG A 164 10.99 6.39 -15.20
C ARG A 164 11.87 5.18 -14.93
N ILE A 165 11.82 4.60 -13.73
CA ILE A 165 12.58 3.38 -13.40
C ILE A 165 12.09 2.20 -14.26
N TRP A 166 10.78 2.06 -14.45
CA TRP A 166 10.21 1.01 -15.30
C TRP A 166 10.75 1.07 -16.74
N LYS A 167 10.83 2.26 -17.34
CA LYS A 167 11.41 2.48 -18.67
C LYS A 167 12.94 2.30 -18.67
N GLU A 168 13.64 2.89 -17.70
CA GLU A 168 15.10 2.88 -17.61
C GLU A 168 15.67 1.46 -17.53
N TYR A 169 14.99 0.55 -16.83
CA TYR A 169 15.39 -0.86 -16.71
C TYR A 169 14.74 -1.77 -17.77
N LYS A 170 14.10 -1.21 -18.80
CA LYS A 170 13.50 -1.95 -19.93
C LYS A 170 12.50 -3.03 -19.47
N LEU A 171 11.63 -2.66 -18.53
CA LEU A 171 10.68 -3.58 -17.89
C LEU A 171 9.34 -3.69 -18.64
N GLU A 172 9.05 -2.78 -19.59
CA GLU A 172 7.84 -2.80 -20.39
C GLU A 172 7.59 -4.14 -21.13
N PRO A 173 8.52 -4.69 -21.94
CA PRO A 173 8.31 -5.97 -22.62
C PRO A 173 8.18 -7.17 -21.66
N ARG A 174 8.53 -6.97 -20.39
CA ARG A 174 8.45 -7.97 -19.31
C ARG A 174 7.18 -7.85 -18.49
N THR A 175 6.36 -6.85 -18.74
CA THR A 175 5.13 -6.61 -17.98
C THR A 175 3.94 -7.19 -18.74
N ARG A 176 3.14 -8.00 -18.05
CA ARG A 176 1.87 -8.54 -18.49
C ARG A 176 0.77 -7.73 -17.80
N PHE A 177 0.26 -6.71 -18.48
CA PHE A 177 -0.88 -5.93 -18.00
C PHE A 177 -2.19 -6.71 -18.12
N ASN A 178 -3.21 -6.28 -17.39
CA ASN A 178 -4.53 -6.92 -17.34
C ASN A 178 -4.46 -8.43 -17.03
N THR A 179 -3.41 -8.85 -16.31
CA THR A 179 -3.12 -10.25 -16.03
C THR A 179 -3.12 -10.47 -14.53
N LEU A 180 -4.31 -10.74 -13.99
CA LEU A 180 -4.46 -11.10 -12.58
C LEU A 180 -3.83 -12.47 -12.31
N VAL A 181 -2.97 -12.56 -11.30
CA VAL A 181 -2.46 -13.84 -10.81
C VAL A 181 -3.53 -14.50 -9.94
N ARG A 182 -4.10 -15.59 -10.44
CA ARG A 182 -5.17 -16.36 -9.80
C ARG A 182 -4.64 -17.60 -9.08
N SER A 183 -3.55 -18.17 -9.57
CA SER A 183 -2.97 -19.39 -9.01
C SER A 183 -1.47 -19.42 -9.23
N VAL A 184 -0.76 -19.93 -8.23
CA VAL A 184 0.66 -20.26 -8.27
C VAL A 184 0.77 -21.71 -7.84
N ARG A 185 1.42 -22.54 -8.67
CA ARG A 185 1.60 -23.97 -8.40
C ARG A 185 3.07 -24.33 -8.40
N ARG A 186 3.46 -25.25 -7.51
CA ARG A 186 4.78 -25.87 -7.56
C ARG A 186 4.88 -26.73 -8.80
N VAL A 187 6.03 -26.67 -9.46
CA VAL A 187 6.35 -27.56 -10.58
C VAL A 187 6.55 -28.96 -10.05
N GLU A 188 5.97 -29.94 -10.74
CA GLU A 188 6.08 -31.36 -10.40
C GLU A 188 7.55 -31.80 -10.33
N GLY A 189 7.88 -32.61 -9.32
CA GLY A 189 9.24 -33.08 -9.06
C GLY A 189 10.15 -32.10 -8.31
N THR A 190 9.72 -30.85 -8.09
CA THR A 190 10.47 -29.90 -7.24
C THR A 190 10.01 -29.97 -5.78
N LYS A 191 10.93 -29.67 -4.85
CA LYS A 191 10.67 -29.74 -3.41
C LYS A 191 10.91 -28.38 -2.77
N SER A 192 10.13 -28.07 -1.74
CA SER A 192 10.42 -26.96 -0.84
C SER A 192 11.46 -27.39 0.22
N PRO A 193 12.38 -26.51 0.63
CA PRO A 193 12.55 -25.14 0.13
C PRO A 193 13.33 -25.08 -1.20
N GLY A 194 13.11 -24.03 -2.00
CA GLY A 194 13.71 -23.86 -3.32
C GLY A 194 12.90 -24.50 -4.46
N ALA A 195 11.58 -24.63 -4.27
CA ALA A 195 10.71 -25.15 -5.33
C ALA A 195 10.72 -24.25 -6.56
N LYS A 196 10.36 -24.81 -7.72
CA LYS A 196 10.09 -24.02 -8.92
C LYS A 196 8.58 -23.83 -9.08
N TRP A 197 8.21 -22.78 -9.81
CA TRP A 197 6.86 -22.27 -9.80
C TRP A 197 6.29 -22.06 -11.20
N THR A 198 5.00 -22.32 -11.34
CA THR A 198 4.19 -21.99 -12.52
C THR A 198 3.11 -21.00 -12.08
N ILE A 199 2.94 -19.92 -12.86
CA ILE A 199 1.96 -18.87 -12.61
C ILE A 199 0.77 -19.09 -13.54
N ASN A 200 -0.45 -18.99 -13.02
CA ASN A 200 -1.71 -19.19 -13.75
C ASN A 200 -1.72 -20.53 -14.53
N ASP A 201 -1.83 -20.46 -15.85
CA ASP A 201 -1.79 -21.55 -16.82
C ASP A 201 -0.37 -21.92 -17.28
N GLY A 202 0.63 -21.11 -16.94
CA GLY A 202 2.04 -21.39 -17.22
C GLY A 202 2.51 -20.93 -18.59
N GLU A 203 1.83 -19.99 -19.24
CA GLU A 203 2.21 -19.45 -20.56
C GLU A 203 3.64 -18.90 -20.59
N ASP A 204 4.07 -18.20 -19.53
CA ASP A 204 5.42 -17.66 -19.41
C ASP A 204 6.44 -18.69 -18.85
N GLY A 205 6.06 -19.96 -18.75
CA GLY A 205 6.94 -21.07 -18.34
C GLY A 205 7.20 -21.15 -16.84
N VAL A 206 8.36 -21.71 -16.50
CA VAL A 206 8.77 -22.03 -15.12
C VAL A 206 9.63 -20.92 -14.53
N PHE A 207 9.40 -20.62 -13.25
CA PHE A 207 10.12 -19.62 -12.47
C PHE A 207 10.89 -20.28 -11.32
N ASP A 208 12.10 -19.81 -11.04
CA ASP A 208 12.94 -20.28 -9.93
C ASP A 208 12.59 -19.60 -8.60
N ALA A 209 11.90 -18.46 -8.64
CA ALA A 209 11.42 -17.74 -7.46
C ALA A 209 10.24 -16.82 -7.80
N ILE A 210 9.53 -16.38 -6.77
CA ILE A 210 8.41 -15.44 -6.87
C ILE A 210 8.61 -14.29 -5.89
N ILE A 211 8.40 -13.07 -6.38
CA ILE A 211 8.32 -11.86 -5.57
C ILE A 211 6.89 -11.34 -5.60
N VAL A 212 6.20 -11.38 -4.46
CA VAL A 212 4.82 -10.94 -4.29
C VAL A 212 4.80 -9.52 -3.75
N THR A 213 4.29 -8.59 -4.55
CA THR A 213 4.31 -7.14 -4.29
C THR A 213 2.92 -6.50 -4.38
N VAL A 214 1.89 -7.26 -4.00
CA VAL A 214 0.48 -6.83 -4.03
C VAL A 214 0.15 -5.71 -3.04
N GLY A 215 1.07 -5.39 -2.13
CA GLY A 215 0.91 -4.29 -1.18
C GLY A 215 0.02 -4.65 0.02
N THR A 216 -0.36 -3.63 0.79
CA THR A 216 -1.23 -3.75 1.96
C THR A 216 -2.60 -3.08 1.76
N CYS A 217 -2.76 -2.29 0.70
CA CYS A 217 -4.00 -1.59 0.37
C CYS A 217 -4.61 -2.15 -0.91
N GLY A 218 -5.68 -2.93 -0.76
CA GLY A 218 -6.52 -3.44 -1.84
C GLY A 218 -7.72 -2.53 -2.08
N PRO A 219 -8.92 -3.10 -2.36
CA PRO A 219 -10.14 -2.31 -2.54
C PRO A 219 -10.49 -1.44 -1.32
N PRO A 220 -11.13 -0.26 -1.52
CA PRO A 220 -11.67 0.57 -0.45
C PRO A 220 -12.53 -0.22 0.55
N GLN A 221 -12.32 0.00 1.84
CA GLN A 221 -13.10 -0.65 2.87
C GLN A 221 -14.32 0.21 3.23
N MET A 222 -15.48 -0.14 2.68
CA MET A 222 -16.75 0.51 3.01
C MET A 222 -17.38 -0.16 4.24
N VAL A 223 -17.27 0.47 5.41
CA VAL A 223 -17.96 0.00 6.62
C VAL A 223 -19.45 0.30 6.47
N GLY A 224 -20.28 -0.75 6.49
CA GLY A 224 -21.73 -0.60 6.43
C GLY A 224 -22.31 -0.13 7.76
N PHE A 225 -23.02 0.99 7.73
CA PHE A 225 -23.80 1.53 8.84
C PHE A 225 -25.27 1.57 8.44
N HIS A 226 -26.16 1.41 9.43
CA HIS A 226 -27.60 1.62 9.22
C HIS A 226 -27.86 3.04 8.70
N GLY A 227 -28.83 3.22 7.79
CA GLY A 227 -29.16 4.52 7.17
C GLY A 227 -28.20 4.99 6.07
N MET A 228 -27.18 4.21 5.70
CA MET A 228 -26.33 4.56 4.54
C MET A 228 -27.09 4.39 3.22
N PRO A 229 -26.88 5.26 2.22
CA PRO A 229 -27.40 5.05 0.88
C PRO A 229 -26.77 3.80 0.26
N GLU A 230 -27.52 3.11 -0.59
CA GLU A 230 -26.98 2.02 -1.39
C GLU A 230 -25.98 2.59 -2.38
N LEU A 231 -24.74 2.15 -2.26
CA LEU A 231 -23.69 2.52 -3.20
C LEU A 231 -23.93 1.75 -4.50
N GLU A 232 -24.16 2.46 -5.61
CA GLU A 232 -24.13 1.84 -6.93
C GLU A 232 -22.76 1.19 -7.13
N SER A 233 -22.72 -0.14 -7.11
CA SER A 233 -21.49 -0.88 -7.32
C SER A 233 -21.03 -0.70 -8.76
N LYS A 234 -20.03 0.16 -9.01
CA LYS A 234 -19.26 0.16 -10.27
C LYS A 234 -18.35 -1.07 -10.35
N ASN A 235 -18.94 -2.26 -10.33
CA ASN A 235 -18.23 -3.54 -10.31
C ASN A 235 -18.97 -4.60 -11.14
N ASP A 236 -19.11 -4.34 -12.44
CA ASP A 236 -19.69 -5.30 -13.41
C ASP A 236 -18.81 -6.53 -13.71
N ASN A 237 -17.81 -6.83 -12.87
CA ASN A 237 -16.98 -8.03 -13.02
C ASN A 237 -16.90 -8.95 -11.80
N ALA A 238 -17.81 -8.80 -10.82
CA ALA A 238 -17.83 -9.66 -9.62
C ALA A 238 -19.16 -10.39 -9.35
N LYS A 239 -20.15 -10.30 -10.26
CA LYS A 239 -21.42 -11.05 -10.18
C LYS A 239 -21.66 -11.99 -11.37
N SER A 240 -20.62 -12.71 -11.77
CA SER A 240 -20.77 -14.07 -12.27
C SER A 240 -19.65 -14.87 -11.64
N HIS A 241 -19.88 -16.12 -11.23
CA HIS A 241 -18.99 -16.96 -10.39
C HIS A 241 -19.35 -16.97 -8.90
N SER A 242 -20.60 -17.29 -8.60
CA SER A 242 -20.90 -18.19 -7.47
C SER A 242 -22.31 -18.77 -7.59
N GLN A 243 -22.53 -19.60 -8.61
CA GLN A 243 -23.61 -20.59 -8.59
C GLN A 243 -23.31 -21.70 -9.61
N GLY A 244 -23.16 -22.93 -9.11
CA GLY A 244 -23.17 -24.15 -9.93
C GLY A 244 -21.82 -24.81 -10.20
N ALA A 245 -21.23 -25.45 -9.18
CA ALA A 245 -20.26 -26.54 -9.41
C ALA A 245 -20.70 -27.76 -8.58
N ASN A 246 -21.57 -28.58 -9.17
CA ASN A 246 -21.56 -30.02 -8.88
C ASN A 246 -22.24 -30.78 -10.02
N GLY A 247 -21.43 -31.44 -10.85
CA GLY A 247 -21.91 -32.29 -11.95
C GLY A 247 -20.73 -32.98 -12.61
N LYS A 248 -20.59 -34.28 -12.34
CA LYS A 248 -19.53 -35.16 -12.79
C LYS A 248 -19.53 -35.30 -14.32
N ASN A 249 -18.35 -35.19 -14.93
CA ASN A 249 -18.07 -35.57 -16.32
C ASN A 249 -18.12 -37.11 -16.48
N HIS A 250 -18.73 -37.57 -17.58
CA HIS A 250 -18.27 -38.72 -18.37
C HIS A 250 -18.76 -38.61 -19.83
N GLY A 251 -17.80 -38.60 -20.77
CA GLY A 251 -17.86 -39.25 -22.09
C GLY A 251 -18.57 -38.55 -23.26
N GLY A 252 -17.82 -38.26 -24.34
CA GLY A 252 -18.37 -38.13 -25.70
C GLY A 252 -17.60 -37.17 -26.61
N GLU A 253 -16.77 -37.72 -27.50
CA GLU A 253 -15.86 -37.08 -28.46
C GLU A 253 -16.54 -36.42 -29.68
N ASP A 254 -15.74 -35.56 -30.33
CA ASP A 254 -15.66 -35.23 -31.76
C ASP A 254 -16.77 -34.45 -32.49
N LYS A 255 -16.44 -33.19 -32.82
CA LYS A 255 -16.30 -32.65 -34.19
C LYS A 255 -16.47 -31.12 -34.19
N HIS A 256 -15.38 -30.36 -34.17
CA HIS A 256 -15.34 -29.00 -34.73
C HIS A 256 -13.89 -28.50 -34.90
N GLU A 257 -13.05 -29.32 -35.54
CA GLU A 257 -11.69 -28.96 -35.91
C GLU A 257 -11.67 -28.74 -37.43
N GLN A 258 -12.03 -27.53 -37.86
CA GLN A 258 -11.75 -27.02 -39.23
C GLN A 258 -12.16 -25.54 -39.44
N SER A 259 -12.94 -24.93 -38.53
CA SER A 259 -13.34 -23.51 -38.65
C SER A 259 -12.40 -22.53 -37.91
N SER A 260 -11.49 -23.02 -37.06
CA SER A 260 -10.63 -22.21 -36.18
C SER A 260 -9.26 -21.85 -36.79
N GLU A 261 -8.82 -22.57 -37.82
CA GLU A 261 -7.53 -22.32 -38.49
C GLU A 261 -7.57 -21.20 -39.54
N GLU A 262 -8.71 -20.99 -40.21
CA GLU A 262 -8.85 -19.90 -41.19
C GLU A 262 -8.94 -18.53 -40.51
N ARG A 263 -9.64 -18.42 -39.37
CA ARG A 263 -9.67 -17.18 -38.56
C ARG A 263 -8.31 -16.80 -37.97
N ARG A 264 -7.43 -17.78 -37.71
CA ARG A 264 -6.07 -17.53 -37.18
C ARG A 264 -5.08 -17.02 -38.23
N LYS A 265 -5.29 -17.33 -39.52
CA LYS A 265 -4.47 -16.80 -40.62
C LYS A 265 -4.84 -15.35 -40.97
N GLU A 266 -6.11 -14.98 -40.87
CA GLU A 266 -6.59 -13.65 -41.26
C GLU A 266 -6.17 -12.54 -40.28
N VAL A 267 -6.15 -12.85 -38.96
CA VAL A 267 -5.66 -11.92 -37.92
C VAL A 267 -4.14 -11.72 -38.00
N ARG A 268 -3.39 -12.76 -38.38
CA ARG A 268 -1.92 -12.72 -38.48
C ARG A 268 -1.41 -11.86 -39.64
N THR A 269 -2.21 -11.71 -40.70
CA THR A 269 -1.86 -10.87 -41.86
C THR A 269 -2.12 -9.39 -41.58
N LYS A 270 -3.16 -9.05 -40.80
CA LYS A 270 -3.47 -7.66 -40.43
C LYS A 270 -2.46 -7.05 -39.44
N VAL A 271 -1.86 -7.85 -38.56
CA VAL A 271 -0.85 -7.37 -37.59
C VAL A 271 0.50 -7.06 -38.25
N ASN A 272 0.82 -7.69 -39.39
CA ASN A 272 2.11 -7.50 -40.06
C ASN A 272 2.16 -6.29 -41.02
N GLN A 273 1.04 -5.61 -41.29
CA GLN A 273 1.01 -4.44 -42.20
C GLN A 273 1.15 -3.08 -41.50
N LEU A 274 1.20 -3.03 -40.16
CA LEU A 274 1.31 -1.78 -39.37
C LEU A 274 2.73 -1.46 -38.87
N ARG A 275 3.76 -2.10 -39.44
CA ARG A 275 5.18 -1.81 -39.12
C ARG A 275 5.95 -1.40 -40.38
N ARG A 276 6.01 -0.10 -40.67
CA ARG A 276 7.02 0.55 -41.54
C ARG A 276 6.83 2.08 -41.51
N ASP A 277 7.57 2.78 -40.66
CA ASP A 277 8.65 3.74 -41.01
C ASP A 277 8.97 4.70 -39.83
N PRO A 278 10.24 5.05 -39.57
CA PRO A 278 10.64 5.96 -38.50
C PRO A 278 11.20 7.29 -39.04
N HIS A 279 10.68 8.45 -38.62
CA HIS A 279 11.44 9.70 -38.64
C HIS A 279 10.99 10.68 -37.54
N GLU A 280 11.98 11.41 -37.05
CA GLU A 280 12.07 12.40 -35.96
C GLU A 280 10.83 13.25 -35.65
N GLU A 281 10.62 13.52 -34.35
CA GLU A 281 10.33 14.89 -33.91
C GLU A 281 10.67 15.13 -32.42
N ASN A 282 11.29 16.29 -32.21
CA ASN A 282 11.76 16.85 -30.95
C ASN A 282 10.63 17.71 -30.38
N THR A 283 10.04 17.39 -29.22
CA THR A 283 9.05 18.28 -28.59
C THR A 283 9.28 18.46 -27.09
N HIS A 284 9.44 19.72 -26.72
CA HIS A 284 9.46 20.26 -25.37
C HIS A 284 8.22 19.82 -24.56
N TYR A 285 8.45 19.41 -23.32
CA TYR A 285 7.38 19.08 -22.36
C TYR A 285 6.62 20.33 -21.94
N VAL A 286 5.34 20.38 -22.30
CA VAL A 286 4.31 21.11 -21.55
C VAL A 286 3.61 20.07 -20.67
N ALA A 287 3.68 20.25 -19.35
CA ALA A 287 2.96 19.42 -18.39
C ALA A 287 1.57 20.02 -18.21
N ASP A 288 0.51 19.40 -18.77
CA ASP A 288 -0.89 19.74 -18.41
C ASP A 288 -1.97 18.74 -18.89
N VAL A 289 -1.67 17.47 -19.20
CA VAL A 289 -2.72 16.49 -19.58
C VAL A 289 -2.79 15.33 -18.58
N ASP A 290 -3.99 15.12 -18.03
CA ASP A 290 -4.31 14.04 -17.09
C ASP A 290 -4.16 12.67 -17.80
N PRO A 291 -3.34 11.74 -17.29
CA PRO A 291 -3.20 10.40 -17.88
C PRO A 291 -4.49 9.55 -17.87
N ARG A 292 -5.56 9.99 -17.21
CA ARG A 292 -6.89 9.37 -17.25
C ARG A 292 -7.71 9.79 -18.48
N GLU A 293 -7.31 10.87 -19.17
CA GLU A 293 -8.05 11.47 -20.28
C GLU A 293 -7.55 11.01 -21.66
N VAL A 294 -6.48 10.22 -21.72
CA VAL A 294 -6.02 9.60 -22.97
C VAL A 294 -6.92 8.41 -23.29
N GLY A 295 -8.11 8.70 -23.81
CA GLY A 295 -9.16 7.74 -24.09
C GLY A 295 -8.77 6.70 -25.15
N ALA A 296 -9.05 5.44 -24.85
CA ALA A 296 -9.34 4.44 -25.87
C ALA A 296 -10.73 4.72 -26.47
N PRO A 297 -10.98 4.46 -27.77
CA PRO A 297 -12.26 4.73 -28.40
C PRO A 297 -13.41 4.02 -27.66
N SER A 298 -14.55 4.70 -27.52
CA SER A 298 -15.71 4.23 -26.76
C SER A 298 -16.41 3.07 -27.45
N PHE A 299 -16.97 2.17 -26.65
CA PHE A 299 -17.59 0.90 -27.04
C PHE A 299 -18.93 1.04 -27.80
N ALA A 300 -19.26 2.23 -28.30
CA ALA A 300 -20.58 2.54 -28.87
C ALA A 300 -20.75 2.20 -30.36
N GLU A 301 -19.72 1.71 -31.05
CA GLU A 301 -19.77 1.51 -32.52
C GLU A 301 -19.99 0.07 -33.01
N VAL A 302 -20.28 -0.91 -32.13
CA VAL A 302 -20.61 -2.27 -32.59
C VAL A 302 -21.70 -2.90 -31.74
N THR A 303 -22.94 -2.43 -31.86
CA THR A 303 -24.12 -3.26 -31.55
C THR A 303 -25.28 -2.91 -32.48
N THR A 304 -25.56 -3.79 -33.45
CA THR A 304 -26.90 -3.93 -34.04
C THR A 304 -27.23 -5.41 -34.02
N HIS A 305 -28.16 -5.80 -33.13
CA HIS A 305 -29.35 -6.60 -33.43
C HIS A 305 -29.98 -7.16 -32.14
N GLU A 306 -31.30 -7.03 -32.08
CA GLU A 306 -32.22 -7.34 -30.97
C GLU A 306 -32.51 -8.85 -30.82
N PRO A 307 -33.00 -9.31 -29.65
CA PRO A 307 -33.41 -10.70 -29.43
C PRO A 307 -34.88 -10.95 -29.78
N ALA A 308 -35.19 -12.12 -30.34
CA ALA A 308 -36.56 -12.59 -30.57
C ALA A 308 -37.02 -13.58 -29.49
N VAL A 309 -38.27 -13.41 -29.08
CA VAL A 309 -39.06 -14.15 -28.08
C VAL A 309 -39.89 -15.25 -28.76
N GLN A 310 -40.25 -16.31 -28.01
CA GLN A 310 -41.53 -17.08 -27.98
C GLN A 310 -41.27 -18.53 -27.53
N ASP A 311 -42.21 -19.34 -27.02
CA ASP A 311 -43.26 -19.28 -25.98
C ASP A 311 -43.94 -20.68 -25.99
N GLU A 312 -44.43 -21.14 -24.83
CA GLU A 312 -45.51 -22.16 -24.58
C GLU A 312 -45.30 -23.72 -24.74
N ASP A 313 -45.23 -24.41 -23.58
CA ASP A 313 -46.13 -25.46 -22.99
C ASP A 313 -46.68 -26.70 -23.76
N PRO A 314 -47.28 -27.75 -23.11
CA PRO A 314 -46.96 -28.45 -21.84
C PRO A 314 -47.15 -30.02 -21.85
N ALA A 315 -46.46 -30.74 -20.93
CA ALA A 315 -46.80 -32.01 -20.19
C ALA A 315 -47.43 -33.26 -20.93
N PRO A 316 -47.76 -34.43 -20.31
CA PRO A 316 -47.56 -34.95 -18.94
C PRO A 316 -47.12 -36.46 -18.86
N HIS A 317 -47.09 -36.97 -17.62
CA HIS A 317 -47.10 -38.38 -17.17
C HIS A 317 -45.76 -39.16 -17.21
N GLY A 318 -45.37 -39.92 -16.18
CA GLY A 318 -46.07 -40.23 -14.95
C GLY A 318 -45.21 -41.09 -14.00
N GLN A 319 -45.69 -41.09 -12.76
CA GLN A 319 -45.73 -42.19 -11.79
C GLN A 319 -44.45 -42.88 -11.30
N SER A 320 -44.32 -42.74 -9.96
CA SER A 320 -44.04 -43.82 -8.99
C SER A 320 -42.60 -44.34 -8.94
N SER A 321 -42.02 -44.73 -7.80
CA SER A 321 -42.53 -44.91 -6.44
C SER A 321 -41.36 -45.11 -5.48
N LYS A 322 -41.56 -44.66 -4.24
CA LYS A 322 -41.25 -45.34 -2.95
C LYS A 322 -39.91 -46.09 -2.80
N SER A 323 -39.13 -45.71 -1.80
CA SER A 323 -39.12 -46.36 -0.46
C SER A 323 -37.95 -45.78 0.37
N GLN A 324 -38.26 -45.09 1.48
CA GLN A 324 -38.18 -45.60 2.87
C GLN A 324 -36.73 -45.67 3.41
N ASN A 325 -36.41 -44.77 4.35
CA ASN A 325 -36.23 -45.06 5.79
C ASN A 325 -34.76 -45.40 6.12
N ALA A 326 -34.12 -44.96 7.19
CA ALA A 326 -34.54 -44.22 8.37
C ALA A 326 -33.29 -43.72 9.14
N GLN A 327 -33.53 -42.67 9.94
CA GLN A 327 -33.09 -42.46 11.34
C GLN A 327 -31.59 -42.41 11.66
N GLU A 328 -31.08 -41.23 12.06
CA GLU A 328 -30.96 -40.70 13.45
C GLU A 328 -29.57 -41.03 14.01
N ASP A 329 -28.79 -40.13 14.62
CA ASP A 329 -29.12 -39.38 15.82
C ASP A 329 -28.49 -37.98 15.88
N LYS A 330 -29.27 -37.05 16.46
CA LYS A 330 -28.87 -35.74 16.98
C LYS A 330 -28.79 -35.84 18.50
N VAL A 331 -27.84 -35.13 19.11
CA VAL A 331 -27.94 -34.70 20.51
C VAL A 331 -27.83 -33.17 20.57
N GLU A 332 -28.87 -32.58 21.14
CA GLU A 332 -29.16 -31.15 21.29
C GLU A 332 -28.37 -30.47 22.41
N LYS A 333 -28.25 -29.13 22.32
CA LYS A 333 -28.26 -28.24 23.49
C LYS A 333 -29.23 -27.08 23.25
N HIS A 334 -30.22 -26.99 24.13
CA HIS A 334 -31.25 -25.96 24.20
C HIS A 334 -30.72 -24.56 24.53
N GLY A 335 -31.35 -23.55 23.91
CA GLY A 335 -31.55 -22.20 24.45
C GLY A 335 -33.01 -21.79 24.19
N PRO A 336 -33.72 -21.16 25.15
CA PRO A 336 -35.17 -21.01 25.07
C PRO A 336 -35.58 -19.86 24.14
N ALA A 337 -36.59 -20.13 23.32
CA ALA A 337 -37.27 -19.15 22.49
C ALA A 337 -38.14 -18.23 23.36
N LEU A 338 -37.76 -16.95 23.48
CA LEU A 338 -38.68 -15.88 23.83
C LEU A 338 -39.20 -15.25 22.53
N LYS A 339 -40.49 -15.49 22.26
CA LYS A 339 -41.28 -14.73 21.28
C LYS A 339 -41.34 -13.27 21.75
N SER A 340 -40.56 -12.39 21.14
CA SER A 340 -40.82 -10.96 21.23
C SER A 340 -42.02 -10.62 20.37
N LYS A 341 -43.02 -9.99 20.98
CA LYS A 341 -44.08 -9.28 20.28
C LYS A 341 -43.42 -8.29 19.31
N LYS A 342 -43.83 -8.31 18.04
CA LYS A 342 -43.63 -7.18 17.14
C LYS A 342 -44.23 -5.95 17.82
N ASN A 343 -43.37 -5.02 18.25
CA ASN A 343 -43.82 -3.69 18.58
C ASN A 343 -44.23 -3.00 17.27
N GLU A 344 -45.39 -2.36 17.27
CA GLU A 344 -45.90 -1.56 16.15
C GLU A 344 -45.10 -0.27 15.89
N ASP A 345 -43.96 -0.09 16.58
CA ASP A 345 -43.03 1.04 16.38
C ASP A 345 -41.92 0.75 15.33
N ASP A 346 -41.73 -0.51 14.90
CA ASP A 346 -40.69 -0.91 13.93
C ASP A 346 -41.01 -0.55 12.45
N LYS A 347 -42.07 0.23 12.20
CA LYS A 347 -42.48 0.65 10.84
C LYS A 347 -42.10 2.10 10.48
N LYS A 348 -41.32 2.79 11.30
CA LYS A 348 -40.90 4.19 11.04
C LYS A 348 -39.42 4.38 10.69
N ASP A 349 -38.58 3.38 10.83
CA ASP A 349 -37.12 3.54 10.71
C ASP A 349 -36.50 3.00 9.40
N GLU A 350 -37.30 2.41 8.49
CA GLU A 350 -36.80 1.93 7.18
C GLU A 350 -36.57 3.06 6.15
N ASP A 351 -36.97 4.30 6.44
CA ASP A 351 -37.07 5.40 5.45
C ASP A 351 -36.06 6.57 5.64
N GLU A 352 -35.03 6.43 6.48
CA GLU A 352 -34.09 7.53 6.77
C GLU A 352 -32.68 7.29 6.25
N LYS A 353 -32.56 7.05 4.93
CA LYS A 353 -31.26 7.05 4.25
C LYS A 353 -30.68 8.48 4.22
N PHE A 354 -29.35 8.60 4.35
CA PHE A 354 -28.65 9.88 4.22
C PHE A 354 -28.84 10.49 2.83
N GLU A 355 -29.28 11.74 2.78
CA GLU A 355 -29.63 12.45 1.54
C GLU A 355 -28.42 13.17 0.90
N GLY A 356 -27.32 13.30 1.65
CA GLY A 356 -26.10 13.95 1.18
C GLY A 356 -25.17 13.05 0.37
N GLN A 357 -24.00 13.57 0.01
CA GLN A 357 -23.01 12.81 -0.75
C GLN A 357 -22.21 11.88 0.15
N LEU A 358 -22.07 10.62 -0.23
CA LEU A 358 -21.23 9.64 0.45
C LEU A 358 -20.06 9.24 -0.46
N HIS A 359 -18.83 9.40 0.04
CA HIS A 359 -17.62 9.04 -0.70
C HIS A 359 -16.66 8.25 0.19
N HIS A 360 -15.83 7.38 -0.40
CA HIS A 360 -14.63 6.91 0.27
C HIS A 360 -13.54 7.98 0.23
N SER A 361 -12.59 7.98 1.18
CA SER A 361 -11.50 8.97 1.20
C SER A 361 -10.63 8.96 -0.06
N SER A 362 -10.56 7.83 -0.77
CA SER A 362 -9.83 7.71 -2.06
C SER A 362 -10.54 8.36 -3.25
N GLU A 363 -11.78 8.81 -3.08
CA GLU A 363 -12.63 9.34 -4.15
C GLU A 363 -13.01 10.81 -3.89
N ILE A 364 -12.46 11.42 -2.83
CA ILE A 364 -12.80 12.78 -2.42
C ILE A 364 -12.53 13.82 -3.51
N ASP A 365 -11.56 13.59 -4.41
CA ASP A 365 -11.32 14.45 -5.58
C ASP A 365 -12.58 14.66 -6.44
N GLY A 366 -13.46 13.66 -6.51
CA GLY A 366 -14.73 13.73 -7.24
C GLY A 366 -15.89 14.34 -6.44
N ALA A 367 -15.74 14.55 -5.13
CA ALA A 367 -16.80 15.08 -4.28
C ALA A 367 -17.00 16.59 -4.48
N ASP A 368 -18.25 17.06 -4.43
CA ASP A 368 -18.56 18.48 -4.39
C ASP A 368 -18.63 18.95 -2.94
N VAL A 369 -17.54 19.55 -2.47
CA VAL A 369 -17.30 19.95 -1.07
C VAL A 369 -17.37 21.45 -0.84
N LYS A 370 -17.45 22.26 -1.90
CA LYS A 370 -17.35 23.72 -1.79
C LYS A 370 -18.53 24.29 -1.01
N ASP A 371 -18.25 25.17 -0.04
CA ASP A 371 -19.22 25.83 0.84
C ASP A 371 -20.09 24.87 1.69
N LYS A 372 -19.72 23.58 1.77
CA LYS A 372 -20.44 22.53 2.51
C LYS A 372 -19.78 22.15 3.83
N ILE A 373 -20.55 21.50 4.69
CA ILE A 373 -20.07 20.83 5.90
C ILE A 373 -19.70 19.39 5.54
N VAL A 374 -18.42 19.05 5.71
CA VAL A 374 -17.89 17.72 5.38
C VAL A 374 -17.59 16.93 6.65
N LEU A 375 -18.22 15.77 6.79
CA LEU A 375 -17.98 14.82 7.88
C LEU A 375 -16.97 13.79 7.43
N VAL A 376 -15.87 13.63 8.16
CA VAL A 376 -14.84 12.62 7.87
C VAL A 376 -14.84 11.58 8.97
N ILE A 377 -15.17 10.33 8.64
CA ILE A 377 -15.21 9.21 9.59
C ILE A 377 -13.89 8.45 9.52
N GLY A 378 -13.07 8.59 10.56
CA GLY A 378 -11.75 7.97 10.66
C GLY A 378 -10.63 8.99 10.81
N SER A 379 -9.72 8.73 11.76
CA SER A 379 -8.59 9.59 12.13
C SER A 379 -7.24 9.12 11.58
N GLY A 380 -7.24 8.19 10.62
CA GLY A 380 -6.02 7.75 9.92
C GLY A 380 -5.44 8.83 9.01
N ALA A 381 -4.29 8.54 8.40
CA ALA A 381 -3.64 9.43 7.44
C ALA A 381 -4.60 9.87 6.32
N SER A 382 -5.36 8.94 5.73
CA SER A 382 -6.36 9.27 4.70
C SER A 382 -7.50 10.16 5.21
N GLY A 383 -7.85 10.08 6.50
CA GLY A 383 -8.87 10.94 7.08
C GLY A 383 -8.36 12.36 7.32
N VAL A 384 -7.12 12.48 7.79
CA VAL A 384 -6.44 13.77 7.93
C VAL A 384 -6.28 14.44 6.56
N GLU A 385 -5.80 13.71 5.55
CA GLU A 385 -5.70 14.21 4.17
C GLU A 385 -7.05 14.56 3.56
N ALA A 386 -8.11 13.82 3.87
CA ALA A 386 -9.47 14.12 3.43
C ALA A 386 -9.97 15.45 4.01
N VAL A 387 -9.68 15.73 5.29
CA VAL A 387 -9.99 17.03 5.90
C VAL A 387 -9.26 18.16 5.21
N GLU A 388 -7.96 18.00 4.96
CA GLU A 388 -7.15 19.01 4.27
C GLU A 388 -7.64 19.26 2.84
N THR A 389 -7.89 18.18 2.10
CA THR A 389 -8.38 18.26 0.73
C THR A 389 -9.76 18.95 0.68
N ALA A 390 -10.65 18.65 1.61
CA ALA A 390 -11.95 19.32 1.70
C ALA A 390 -11.79 20.83 1.97
N LEU A 391 -10.95 21.22 2.94
CA LEU A 391 -10.72 22.61 3.27
C LEU A 391 -10.01 23.38 2.15
N GLN A 392 -9.01 22.78 1.49
CA GLN A 392 -8.31 23.37 0.34
C GLN A 392 -9.27 23.61 -0.84
N ARG A 393 -10.29 22.76 -1.00
CA ARG A 393 -11.33 22.89 -2.02
C ARG A 393 -12.51 23.77 -1.61
N GLY A 394 -12.39 24.49 -0.49
CA GLY A 394 -13.34 25.50 -0.06
C GLY A 394 -14.52 24.96 0.74
N ALA A 395 -14.39 23.82 1.42
CA ALA A 395 -15.39 23.40 2.41
C ALA A 395 -15.57 24.46 3.50
N LYS A 396 -16.83 24.72 3.86
CA LYS A 396 -17.19 25.71 4.87
C LYS A 396 -16.68 25.32 6.26
N LYS A 397 -16.78 24.03 6.59
CA LYS A 397 -16.32 23.45 7.85
C LYS A 397 -16.10 21.96 7.66
N THR A 398 -15.11 21.40 8.34
CA THR A 398 -14.92 19.95 8.43
C THR A 398 -15.15 19.45 9.85
N ILE A 399 -15.66 18.24 9.99
CA ILE A 399 -15.83 17.57 11.28
C ILE A 399 -15.24 16.17 11.15
N MET A 400 -14.18 15.89 11.90
CA MET A 400 -13.58 14.56 11.98
C MET A 400 -14.19 13.77 13.13
N ILE A 401 -14.71 12.58 12.84
CA ILE A 401 -15.21 11.62 13.82
C ILE A 401 -14.16 10.53 13.99
N ALA A 402 -13.50 10.55 15.13
CA ALA A 402 -12.40 9.66 15.46
C ALA A 402 -12.85 8.58 16.45
N ARG A 403 -12.85 7.33 15.99
CA ARG A 403 -13.06 6.18 16.87
C ARG A 403 -11.88 5.96 17.82
N ASP A 404 -10.67 6.09 17.29
CA ASP A 404 -9.41 5.94 18.01
C ASP A 404 -8.54 7.17 17.80
N ASP A 405 -7.84 7.59 18.85
CA ASP A 405 -6.80 8.60 18.72
C ASP A 405 -5.54 8.00 18.09
N LYS A 406 -4.90 8.78 17.23
CA LYS A 406 -3.63 8.44 16.60
C LYS A 406 -2.63 9.56 16.84
N TRP A 407 -1.37 9.17 17.00
CA TRP A 407 -0.28 10.13 17.01
C TRP A 407 -0.16 10.76 15.62
N ILE A 408 -0.30 12.07 15.57
CA ILE A 408 0.13 12.93 14.46
C ILE A 408 1.51 13.50 14.79
N ILE A 409 2.47 13.31 13.88
CA ILE A 409 3.84 13.80 13.97
C ILE A 409 4.11 14.79 12.83
N PRO A 410 4.97 15.80 13.03
CA PRO A 410 5.20 16.84 12.04
C PRO A 410 5.96 16.30 10.82
N ARG A 411 5.68 16.86 9.64
CA ARG A 411 6.48 16.63 8.42
C ARG A 411 7.89 17.22 8.55
N ASN A 412 8.78 16.51 9.24
CA ASN A 412 10.14 16.96 9.50
C ASN A 412 11.14 15.82 9.33
N ILE A 413 12.06 15.97 8.39
CA ILE A 413 13.04 14.93 8.04
C ILE A 413 13.85 14.48 9.25
N VAL A 414 14.32 15.41 10.09
CA VAL A 414 15.17 15.10 11.24
C VAL A 414 14.36 14.36 12.29
N PHE A 415 13.16 14.85 12.61
CA PHE A 415 12.27 14.23 13.58
C PHE A 415 11.88 12.81 13.15
N ASP A 416 11.33 12.66 11.94
CA ASP A 416 10.87 11.38 11.40
C ASP A 416 12.00 10.36 11.35
N THR A 417 13.18 10.79 10.88
CA THR A 417 14.34 9.90 10.79
C THR A 417 14.80 9.44 12.16
N THR A 418 14.83 10.35 13.15
CA THR A 418 15.32 9.99 14.49
C THR A 418 14.34 9.08 15.23
N VAL A 419 13.03 9.30 15.10
CA VAL A 419 12.01 8.39 15.65
C VAL A 419 12.08 7.02 14.97
N SER A 420 12.29 6.97 13.64
CA SER A 420 12.47 5.69 12.91
C SER A 420 13.77 4.94 13.28
N ALA A 421 14.74 5.63 13.90
CA ALA A 421 16.01 5.05 14.31
C ALA A 421 15.95 4.30 15.65
N GLN A 422 14.79 4.27 16.31
CA GLN A 422 14.65 3.54 17.58
C GLN A 422 14.79 2.02 17.37
N PRO A 423 15.66 1.31 18.12
CA PRO A 423 15.82 -0.14 17.96
C PRO A 423 14.61 -0.94 18.48
N PHE A 424 14.48 -2.17 18.00
CA PHE A 424 13.51 -3.19 18.44
C PHE A 424 12.02 -2.88 18.25
N GLY A 425 11.68 -1.79 17.56
CA GLY A 425 10.30 -1.48 17.17
C GLY A 425 9.30 -1.62 18.31
N ARG A 426 9.59 -0.99 19.45
CA ARG A 426 8.73 -0.93 20.63
C ARG A 426 9.12 0.26 21.48
N GLU A 427 8.28 0.62 22.45
CA GLU A 427 8.64 1.58 23.49
C GLU A 427 9.90 1.14 24.25
N MET A 428 10.86 2.07 24.36
CA MET A 428 12.15 1.91 25.04
C MET A 428 12.25 2.94 26.19
N PRO A 429 13.17 2.77 27.17
CA PRO A 429 13.21 3.63 28.36
C PRO A 429 13.27 5.14 28.10
N PHE A 430 13.75 5.59 26.94
CA PHE A 430 13.85 7.01 26.56
C PHE A 430 12.82 7.46 25.52
N SER A 431 11.89 6.61 25.13
CA SER A 431 10.89 6.93 24.10
C SER A 431 9.93 8.06 24.53
N PHE A 432 9.72 8.23 25.84
CA PHE A 432 8.95 9.33 26.42
C PHE A 432 9.49 10.72 26.04
N VAL A 433 10.78 10.84 25.67
CA VAL A 433 11.39 12.10 25.25
C VAL A 433 10.70 12.61 23.99
N TRP A 434 10.46 11.73 23.01
CA TRP A 434 9.79 12.09 21.76
C TRP A 434 8.35 12.51 22.00
N GLU A 435 7.63 11.76 22.83
CA GLU A 435 6.29 12.13 23.24
C GLU A 435 6.27 13.51 23.93
N ARG A 436 7.20 13.78 24.85
CA ARG A 436 7.23 15.06 25.57
C ARG A 436 7.50 16.24 24.65
N ILE A 437 8.41 16.07 23.68
CA ILE A 437 8.68 17.07 22.65
C ILE A 437 7.40 17.33 21.83
N LEU A 438 6.73 16.28 21.35
CA LEU A 438 5.48 16.43 20.58
C LEU A 438 4.38 17.12 21.39
N LYS A 439 4.16 16.68 22.64
CA LYS A 439 3.14 17.23 23.54
C LYS A 439 3.33 18.74 23.76
N HIS A 440 4.57 19.17 23.97
CA HIS A 440 4.86 20.58 24.28
C HIS A 440 4.93 21.48 23.04
N TRP A 441 5.43 20.97 21.91
CA TRP A 441 5.65 21.77 20.71
C TRP A 441 4.55 21.61 19.66
N HIS A 442 4.28 20.38 19.20
CA HIS A 442 3.37 20.13 18.08
C HIS A 442 1.90 20.19 18.47
N TYR A 443 1.56 19.68 19.67
CA TYR A 443 0.19 19.63 20.21
C TYR A 443 -0.21 20.84 21.04
N HIS A 444 0.64 21.85 21.15
CA HIS A 444 0.34 23.05 21.95
C HIS A 444 -1.01 23.67 21.56
N GLY A 445 -1.92 23.82 22.51
CA GLY A 445 -3.27 24.37 22.32
C GLY A 445 -4.31 23.39 21.74
N VAL A 446 -3.95 22.12 21.53
CA VAL A 446 -4.83 21.03 21.09
C VAL A 446 -4.49 19.72 21.83
N GLU A 447 -4.11 19.82 23.10
CA GLU A 447 -3.62 18.72 23.92
C GLU A 447 -4.65 17.57 24.07
N ASP A 448 -5.94 17.87 23.95
CA ASP A 448 -7.03 16.88 24.01
C ASP A 448 -7.00 15.85 22.86
N LEU A 449 -6.22 16.08 21.80
CA LEU A 449 -6.03 15.16 20.68
C LEU A 449 -4.93 14.13 20.94
N ILE A 450 -4.11 14.30 21.98
CA ILE A 450 -3.02 13.39 22.30
C ILE A 450 -3.59 12.00 22.64
N PRO A 451 -3.07 10.89 22.06
CA PRO A 451 -3.51 9.56 22.48
C PRO A 451 -3.20 9.29 23.95
N SER A 452 -4.21 8.93 24.76
CA SER A 452 -4.04 8.67 26.20
C SER A 452 -3.49 7.28 26.53
N ALA A 453 -3.80 6.28 25.69
CA ALA A 453 -3.56 4.87 25.98
C ALA A 453 -2.47 4.22 25.10
N LYS A 454 -1.99 4.94 24.08
CA LYS A 454 -1.06 4.43 23.06
C LYS A 454 0.23 5.25 23.06
N GLY A 455 1.36 4.55 23.16
CA GLY A 455 2.67 5.15 22.91
C GLY A 455 2.86 5.46 21.43
N ILE A 456 3.87 6.26 21.11
CA ILE A 456 4.20 6.62 19.72
C ILE A 456 4.66 5.39 18.91
N TYR A 457 5.20 4.36 19.56
CA TYR A 457 5.67 3.11 18.95
C TYR A 457 4.65 1.95 19.04
N ASP A 458 3.39 2.23 19.39
CA ASP A 458 2.34 1.20 19.48
C ASP A 458 1.59 1.00 18.14
N ALA A 459 1.60 2.01 17.26
CA ALA A 459 0.93 1.98 15.96
C ALA A 459 1.59 2.98 14.98
N THR A 460 1.27 2.87 13.69
CA THR A 460 1.74 3.83 12.67
C THR A 460 1.18 5.24 12.95
N PRO A 461 2.03 6.25 13.21
CA PRO A 461 1.59 7.62 13.35
C PRO A 461 1.21 8.23 11.99
N VAL A 462 0.39 9.28 12.02
CA VAL A 462 0.06 10.11 10.87
C VAL A 462 1.14 11.20 10.75
N VAL A 463 1.66 11.45 9.55
CA VAL A 463 2.71 12.46 9.33
C VAL A 463 2.12 13.68 8.65
N ASN A 464 1.93 14.74 9.41
CA ASN A 464 1.18 15.90 8.98
C ASN A 464 1.53 17.18 9.77
N ASP A 465 1.49 18.33 9.10
CA ASP A 465 1.85 19.64 9.64
C ASP A 465 0.68 20.65 9.67
N GLU A 466 -0.39 20.45 8.90
CA GLU A 466 -1.49 21.41 8.76
C GLU A 466 -2.70 21.06 9.64
N PHE A 467 -3.01 19.78 9.80
CA PHE A 467 -4.23 19.31 10.48
C PHE A 467 -4.41 19.84 11.89
N LEU A 468 -3.36 19.81 12.73
CA LEU A 468 -3.46 20.31 14.10
C LEU A 468 -3.76 21.82 14.12
N GLU A 469 -3.28 22.58 13.14
CA GLU A 469 -3.61 24.00 12.99
C GLU A 469 -5.07 24.20 12.54
N HIS A 470 -5.59 23.33 11.68
CA HIS A 470 -7.02 23.35 11.33
C HIS A 470 -7.92 23.11 12.55
N VAL A 471 -7.52 22.22 13.45
CA VAL A 471 -8.25 22.00 14.71
C VAL A 471 -8.09 23.18 15.66
N ARG A 472 -6.86 23.68 15.84
CA ARG A 472 -6.54 24.83 16.70
C ARG A 472 -7.30 26.09 16.31
N THR A 473 -7.47 26.33 15.01
CA THR A 473 -8.20 27.48 14.46
C THR A 473 -9.71 27.27 14.35
N GLY A 474 -10.21 26.07 14.71
CA GLY A 474 -11.64 25.74 14.65
C GLY A 474 -12.18 25.48 13.23
N ARG A 475 -11.32 25.39 12.22
CA ARG A 475 -11.70 25.04 10.84
C ARG A 475 -12.11 23.57 10.72
N CYS A 476 -11.50 22.71 11.53
CA CYS A 476 -11.89 21.31 11.73
C CYS A 476 -12.33 21.08 13.17
N GLU A 477 -13.54 20.55 13.37
CA GLU A 477 -13.97 20.06 14.68
C GLU A 477 -13.56 18.59 14.85
N TYR A 478 -12.95 18.26 15.98
CA TYR A 478 -12.53 16.88 16.29
C TYR A 478 -13.47 16.26 17.31
N ILE A 479 -14.21 15.22 16.90
CA ILE A 479 -15.16 14.51 17.74
C ILE A 479 -14.64 13.10 17.98
N ARG A 480 -14.31 12.80 19.24
CA ARG A 480 -14.01 11.42 19.66
C ARG A 480 -15.30 10.67 19.89
N GLY A 481 -15.52 9.56 19.18
CA GLY A 481 -16.75 8.80 19.33
C GLY A 481 -16.92 7.64 18.37
N ASP A 482 -17.93 6.83 18.67
CA ASP A 482 -18.30 5.68 17.84
C ASP A 482 -19.50 6.06 16.95
N THR A 483 -19.33 5.99 15.64
CA THR A 483 -20.44 6.17 14.68
C THR A 483 -21.40 4.99 14.82
N LEU A 484 -22.69 5.30 15.05
CA LEU A 484 -23.73 4.29 15.24
C LEU A 484 -24.51 4.05 13.94
N GLN A 485 -25.08 5.13 13.40
CA GLN A 485 -25.91 5.07 12.19
C GLN A 485 -25.93 6.43 11.48
N PHE A 486 -26.34 6.42 10.23
CA PHE A 486 -26.62 7.60 9.44
C PHE A 486 -28.05 8.07 9.71
N THR A 487 -28.26 9.38 9.57
CA THR A 487 -29.57 10.01 9.55
C THR A 487 -29.76 10.66 8.19
N LYS A 488 -30.96 11.15 7.88
CA LYS A 488 -31.19 11.95 6.65
C LYS A 488 -30.21 13.13 6.50
N ARG A 489 -29.75 13.71 7.61
CA ARG A 489 -28.99 14.97 7.66
C ARG A 489 -27.53 14.82 8.14
N GLY A 490 -27.06 13.61 8.41
CA GLY A 490 -25.70 13.37 8.89
C GLY A 490 -25.54 12.02 9.55
N VAL A 491 -24.90 11.99 10.73
CA VAL A 491 -24.57 10.75 11.44
C VAL A 491 -24.79 10.87 12.95
N GLN A 492 -25.32 9.81 13.56
CA GLN A 492 -25.38 9.66 15.00
C GLN A 492 -24.08 9.09 15.55
N VAL A 493 -23.49 9.82 16.50
CA VAL A 493 -22.21 9.48 17.10
C VAL A 493 -22.38 9.39 18.61
N ARG A 494 -21.89 8.31 19.20
CA ARG A 494 -21.70 8.21 20.64
C ARG A 494 -20.42 8.93 21.02
N VAL A 495 -20.55 10.14 21.56
CA VAL A 495 -19.40 11.02 21.85
C VAL A 495 -18.75 10.61 23.16
N ARG A 496 -17.45 10.30 23.11
CA ARG A 496 -16.69 9.81 24.27
C ARG A 496 -15.67 10.85 24.76
N PRO A 497 -15.46 10.98 26.09
CA PRO A 497 -14.43 11.85 26.62
C PRO A 497 -13.03 11.31 26.32
N HIS A 498 -12.04 12.21 26.39
CA HIS A 498 -10.63 11.84 26.32
C HIS A 498 -10.28 10.80 27.39
N GLY A 499 -9.37 9.87 27.09
CA GLY A 499 -8.99 8.81 28.02
C GLY A 499 -9.74 7.48 27.82
N THR A 500 -10.79 7.45 27.00
CA THR A 500 -11.66 6.27 26.83
C THR A 500 -11.34 5.43 25.59
N LYS A 501 -11.58 4.13 25.68
CA LYS A 501 -11.40 3.15 24.61
C LYS A 501 -12.66 3.02 23.73
N PRO A 502 -12.52 2.61 22.45
CA PRO A 502 -13.65 2.29 21.58
C PRO A 502 -14.64 1.32 22.21
N GLY A 503 -15.94 1.65 22.15
CA GLY A 503 -17.01 0.82 22.70
C GLY A 503 -17.12 0.80 24.23
N GLN A 504 -16.26 1.51 24.97
CA GLN A 504 -16.32 1.59 26.43
C GLN A 504 -17.63 2.24 26.89
N LYS A 505 -18.21 1.71 27.98
CA LYS A 505 -19.42 2.27 28.63
C LYS A 505 -19.05 3.23 29.76
N GLU A 506 -19.99 4.10 30.10
CA GLU A 506 -19.80 5.08 31.18
C GLU A 506 -19.74 4.34 32.52
N GLY A 507 -18.60 4.41 33.21
CA GLY A 507 -18.35 3.72 34.49
C GLY A 507 -17.48 2.46 34.42
N GLU A 508 -17.11 1.99 33.23
CA GLU A 508 -16.04 0.98 33.09
C GLU A 508 -14.69 1.68 33.30
N HIS A 509 -14.07 1.52 34.48
CA HIS A 509 -12.73 2.07 34.69
C HIS A 509 -11.70 1.27 33.91
N GLY A 510 -11.15 1.86 32.84
CA GLY A 510 -9.88 1.42 32.26
C GLY A 510 -8.72 1.82 33.18
N GLU A 511 -7.70 0.96 33.30
CA GLU A 511 -6.53 1.07 34.20
C GLU A 511 -5.61 2.31 34.01
N ALA A 512 -6.07 3.43 33.47
CA ALA A 512 -5.23 4.59 33.17
C ALA A 512 -5.79 5.90 33.72
N SER A 513 -5.74 6.07 35.05
CA SER A 513 -5.45 7.40 35.64
C SER A 513 -5.03 7.25 37.11
N GLN A 514 -3.73 7.19 37.39
CA GLN A 514 -3.19 7.64 38.67
C GLN A 514 -3.27 9.18 38.67
N ASN A 515 -4.43 9.71 39.03
CA ASN A 515 -4.56 11.08 39.52
C ASN A 515 -5.82 11.16 40.37
N GLU A 516 -5.75 10.46 41.50
CA GLU A 516 -6.74 10.47 42.56
C GLU A 516 -6.60 11.76 43.36
N HIS A 517 -7.02 12.92 42.83
CA HIS A 517 -7.26 14.08 43.70
C HIS A 517 -8.29 15.13 43.29
N LEU A 518 -9.06 14.96 42.21
CA LEU A 518 -10.08 15.95 41.82
C LEU A 518 -11.52 15.42 41.71
N SER A 519 -11.80 14.16 42.04
CA SER A 519 -13.14 13.55 41.89
C SER A 519 -13.91 13.39 43.22
N LYS A 520 -14.07 14.45 44.01
CA LYS A 520 -15.02 14.44 45.15
C LYS A 520 -16.11 15.51 45.11
N LYS A 521 -16.19 16.32 44.04
CA LYS A 521 -17.27 17.33 43.88
C LYS A 521 -18.33 17.01 42.83
N ALA A 522 -18.14 15.99 41.99
CA ALA A 522 -19.12 15.56 40.98
C ALA A 522 -20.12 14.50 41.48
N ALA A 523 -19.96 13.96 42.69
CA ALA A 523 -20.77 12.85 43.21
C ALA A 523 -22.12 13.25 43.81
N ARG A 524 -22.71 14.39 43.40
CA ARG A 524 -23.98 14.86 43.97
C ARG A 524 -24.94 15.40 42.91
N GLN A 525 -25.26 14.57 41.91
CA GLN A 525 -26.50 14.66 41.13
C GLN A 525 -26.76 13.31 40.44
N LYS A 526 -27.35 12.37 41.19
CA LYS A 526 -27.91 11.14 40.61
C LYS A 526 -29.31 11.45 40.09
N LYS A 527 -29.47 11.57 38.77
CA LYS A 527 -30.74 11.34 38.07
C LYS A 527 -30.43 10.65 36.74
N HIS A 528 -30.97 9.43 36.60
CA HIS A 528 -31.05 8.59 35.40
C HIS A 528 -29.93 8.82 34.35
N HIS A 529 -28.83 8.08 34.47
CA HIS A 529 -27.92 7.86 33.34
C HIS A 529 -27.82 6.36 33.07
N THR A 530 -28.02 6.00 31.81
CA THR A 530 -28.07 4.64 31.26
C THR A 530 -26.71 3.94 31.21
N GLY A 531 -25.68 4.46 31.88
CA GLY A 531 -24.32 3.92 31.81
C GLY A 531 -23.71 4.02 30.40
N GLU A 532 -24.26 4.85 29.51
CA GLU A 532 -23.80 5.03 28.15
C GLU A 532 -23.51 6.51 27.88
N PHE A 533 -22.38 6.77 27.20
CA PHE A 533 -21.99 8.10 26.79
C PHE A 533 -23.04 8.78 25.89
N PRO A 534 -23.11 10.13 25.87
CA PRO A 534 -24.13 10.85 25.14
C PRO A 534 -24.05 10.60 23.62
N VAL A 535 -25.19 10.27 23.02
CA VAL A 535 -25.35 10.18 21.56
C VAL A 535 -25.75 11.56 21.02
N LYS A 536 -25.06 12.01 19.98
CA LYS A 536 -25.33 13.28 19.29
C LYS A 536 -25.48 13.05 17.80
N GLU A 537 -26.45 13.73 17.19
CA GLU A 537 -26.52 13.85 15.73
C GLU A 537 -25.54 14.93 15.26
N ILE A 538 -24.61 14.56 14.41
CA ILE A 538 -23.66 15.45 13.76
C ILE A 538 -24.11 15.63 12.32
N ARG A 539 -24.51 16.85 11.98
CA ARG A 539 -25.06 17.17 10.65
C ARG A 539 -23.96 17.54 9.67
N GLY A 540 -24.14 17.12 8.42
CA GLY A 540 -23.25 17.52 7.32
C GLY A 540 -23.82 17.13 5.95
N ASP A 541 -23.33 17.82 4.93
CA ASP A 541 -23.84 17.70 3.55
C ASP A 541 -23.08 16.61 2.76
N VAL A 542 -21.85 16.31 3.18
CA VAL A 542 -20.97 15.31 2.59
C VAL A 542 -20.38 14.44 3.70
N VAL A 543 -20.41 13.12 3.54
CA VAL A 543 -19.74 12.16 4.40
C VAL A 543 -18.62 11.47 3.63
N VAL A 544 -17.42 11.53 4.17
CA VAL A 544 -16.22 10.86 3.66
C VAL A 544 -15.84 9.74 4.63
N LEU A 545 -15.90 8.50 4.15
CA LEU A 545 -15.43 7.34 4.90
C LEU A 545 -13.92 7.18 4.70
N ALA A 546 -13.16 7.45 5.77
CA ALA A 546 -11.72 7.21 5.84
C ALA A 546 -11.44 5.93 6.64
N THR A 547 -12.17 4.86 6.30
CA THR A 547 -12.20 3.58 7.01
C THR A 547 -11.13 2.59 6.56
N GLY A 548 -10.24 3.00 5.66
CA GLY A 548 -9.08 2.22 5.23
C GLY A 548 -9.34 1.37 3.99
N PHE A 549 -8.49 0.38 3.77
CA PHE A 549 -8.54 -0.50 2.61
C PHE A 549 -8.48 -1.95 3.07
N GLN A 550 -9.09 -2.84 2.30
CA GLN A 550 -8.97 -4.27 2.56
C GLN A 550 -7.54 -4.73 2.25
N GLN A 551 -7.00 -5.62 3.06
CA GLN A 551 -5.68 -6.19 2.78
C GLN A 551 -5.77 -7.12 1.56
N PRO A 552 -4.88 -6.98 0.56
CA PRO A 552 -4.84 -7.89 -0.58
C PRO A 552 -4.63 -9.34 -0.14
N SER A 553 -5.44 -10.24 -0.69
CA SER A 553 -5.30 -11.68 -0.51
C SER A 553 -4.04 -12.20 -1.21
N VAL A 554 -3.46 -13.25 -0.64
CA VAL A 554 -2.37 -14.03 -1.21
C VAL A 554 -2.78 -15.49 -1.41
N ASP A 555 -4.08 -15.78 -1.43
CA ASP A 555 -4.65 -17.14 -1.53
C ASP A 555 -4.35 -17.83 -2.87
N PHE A 556 -3.81 -17.09 -3.84
CA PHE A 556 -3.27 -17.67 -5.06
C PHE A 556 -1.99 -18.50 -4.81
N LEU A 557 -1.32 -18.33 -3.67
CA LEU A 557 -0.18 -19.14 -3.25
C LEU A 557 -0.65 -20.44 -2.55
N PRO A 558 0.16 -21.52 -2.60
CA PRO A 558 -0.14 -22.73 -1.84
C PRO A 558 -0.23 -22.48 -0.33
N LYS A 559 -1.29 -22.98 0.30
CA LYS A 559 -1.57 -22.76 1.72
C LYS A 559 -0.52 -23.37 2.64
N ASP A 560 0.12 -24.45 2.21
CA ASP A 560 1.15 -25.12 3.00
C ASP A 560 2.41 -24.26 3.20
N LEU A 561 2.61 -23.20 2.40
CA LEU A 561 3.69 -22.21 2.63
C LEU A 561 3.54 -21.39 3.92
N PHE A 562 2.32 -21.35 4.47
CA PHE A 562 1.95 -20.52 5.62
C PHE A 562 1.28 -21.41 6.69
N PRO A 563 2.05 -22.26 7.39
CA PRO A 563 1.52 -23.06 8.48
C PRO A 563 1.04 -22.17 9.63
N GLU A 564 0.21 -22.75 10.51
CA GLU A 564 -0.38 -22.04 11.64
C GLU A 564 0.68 -21.32 12.47
N GLY A 565 0.47 -20.01 12.68
CA GLY A 565 1.39 -19.17 13.43
C GLY A 565 2.63 -18.74 12.65
N TYR A 566 2.75 -19.03 11.35
CA TYR A 566 3.80 -18.48 10.48
C TYR A 566 3.21 -17.85 9.21
N GLU A 567 2.01 -17.29 9.32
CA GLU A 567 1.38 -16.46 8.30
C GLU A 567 1.75 -14.99 8.47
N ARG A 568 1.47 -14.15 7.46
CA ARG A 568 1.67 -12.68 7.52
C ARG A 568 1.09 -12.12 8.83
N PRO A 569 1.85 -11.32 9.62
CA PRO A 569 3.19 -10.77 9.34
C PRO A 569 4.37 -11.64 9.85
N ASN A 570 4.11 -12.83 10.39
CA ASN A 570 5.08 -13.70 11.06
C ASN A 570 5.92 -14.57 10.10
N LEU A 571 6.55 -13.91 9.14
CA LEU A 571 7.39 -14.52 8.11
C LEU A 571 8.88 -14.40 8.45
N TYR A 572 9.73 -15.20 7.79
CA TYR A 572 11.18 -15.09 7.95
C TYR A 572 11.68 -13.76 7.41
N LEU A 573 12.45 -13.03 8.23
CA LEU A 573 12.80 -11.63 7.98
C LEU A 573 11.55 -10.78 7.62
N GLN A 574 10.38 -11.16 8.15
CA GLN A 574 9.06 -10.58 7.87
C GLN A 574 8.59 -10.67 6.40
N ASN A 575 9.38 -11.24 5.49
CA ASN A 575 9.11 -11.18 4.06
C ASN A 575 9.20 -12.53 3.35
N PHE A 576 9.96 -13.50 3.84
CA PHE A 576 10.09 -14.82 3.20
C PHE A 576 9.14 -15.84 3.81
N ALA A 577 8.47 -16.65 2.97
CA ALA A 577 7.71 -17.79 3.46
C ALA A 577 8.62 -18.74 4.25
N THR A 578 8.14 -19.24 5.39
CA THR A 578 8.95 -20.05 6.30
C THR A 578 9.16 -21.47 5.81
N GLU A 579 8.35 -21.95 4.87
CA GLU A 579 8.52 -23.27 4.24
C GLU A 579 9.36 -23.21 2.96
N ASP A 580 9.43 -22.05 2.30
CA ASP A 580 10.16 -21.93 1.03
C ASP A 580 10.73 -20.52 0.83
N TRP A 581 12.05 -20.41 0.91
CA TRP A 581 12.76 -19.13 0.74
C TRP A 581 12.65 -18.56 -0.68
N SER A 582 12.21 -19.34 -1.67
CA SER A 582 12.01 -18.87 -3.05
C SER A 582 10.76 -17.98 -3.21
N VAL A 583 9.95 -17.83 -2.15
CA VAL A 583 8.77 -16.97 -2.12
C VAL A 583 9.01 -15.75 -1.22
N LEU A 584 9.15 -14.58 -1.83
CA LEU A 584 9.40 -13.30 -1.18
C LEU A 584 8.16 -12.40 -1.24
N LEU A 585 7.56 -12.06 -0.09
CA LEU A 585 6.38 -11.21 0.08
C LEU A 585 6.72 -9.76 0.46
N THR A 586 7.55 -9.10 -0.34
CA THR A 586 7.99 -7.74 -0.02
C THR A 586 6.89 -6.69 -0.20
N ASN A 587 6.74 -5.82 0.80
CA ASN A 587 5.65 -4.86 0.96
C ASN A 587 4.23 -5.45 0.99
N SER A 588 4.10 -6.78 1.10
CA SER A 588 2.80 -7.48 1.13
C SER A 588 2.49 -8.15 2.47
N ALA A 589 3.48 -8.23 3.38
CA ALA A 589 3.36 -8.87 4.69
C ALA A 589 3.15 -7.92 5.87
N TYR A 590 3.28 -6.61 5.64
CA TYR A 590 3.32 -5.61 6.71
C TYR A 590 1.93 -5.26 7.27
N VAL A 591 1.92 -4.78 8.52
CA VAL A 591 0.72 -4.31 9.22
C VAL A 591 0.89 -2.87 9.71
N ASN A 592 1.82 -2.62 10.64
CA ASN A 592 2.15 -1.29 11.16
C ASN A 592 3.66 -1.04 11.18
N ALA A 593 4.08 0.22 11.13
CA ALA A 593 5.49 0.59 11.28
C ALA A 593 5.72 2.10 11.42
N ILE A 594 6.97 2.48 11.71
CA ILE A 594 7.48 3.85 11.55
C ILE A 594 8.64 3.85 10.56
N GLY A 595 8.43 4.52 9.43
CA GLY A 595 9.49 4.82 8.46
C GLY A 595 9.93 3.69 7.54
N THR A 596 9.09 2.67 7.29
CA THR A 596 9.54 1.42 6.64
C THR A 596 8.72 0.94 5.43
N VAL A 597 8.04 1.83 4.70
CA VAL A 597 7.37 1.45 3.43
C VAL A 597 8.06 2.14 2.27
N GLY A 598 8.42 1.39 1.23
CA GLY A 598 8.96 1.98 -0.01
C GLY A 598 10.41 2.46 0.03
N HIS A 599 11.30 1.84 0.82
CA HIS A 599 12.73 2.20 0.88
C HIS A 599 13.68 1.16 0.25
N PHE A 600 14.99 1.33 0.45
CA PHE A 600 16.09 0.54 -0.11
C PHE A 600 16.06 -0.90 0.40
N HIS A 601 15.31 -1.18 1.47
CA HIS A 601 15.05 -2.52 1.94
C HIS A 601 14.47 -3.41 0.84
N ILE A 602 13.68 -2.86 -0.10
CA ILE A 602 13.18 -3.59 -1.26
C ILE A 602 14.34 -4.19 -2.06
N GLY A 603 15.37 -3.38 -2.32
CA GLY A 603 16.58 -3.81 -3.00
C GLY A 603 17.39 -4.81 -2.17
N ILE A 604 17.47 -4.62 -0.85
CA ILE A 604 18.16 -5.57 0.05
C ILE A 604 17.46 -6.93 0.04
N TYR A 605 16.14 -6.99 0.24
CA TYR A 605 15.37 -8.24 0.20
C TYR A 605 15.48 -8.92 -1.16
N THR A 606 15.40 -8.16 -2.24
CA THR A 606 15.57 -8.69 -3.59
C THR A 606 16.97 -9.31 -3.72
N ARG A 607 18.04 -8.62 -3.31
CA ARG A 607 19.41 -9.16 -3.38
C ARG A 607 19.65 -10.33 -2.43
N ILE A 608 18.98 -10.40 -1.27
CA ILE A 608 18.96 -11.60 -0.43
C ILE A 608 18.43 -12.77 -1.25
N LEU A 609 17.25 -12.64 -1.88
CA LEU A 609 16.69 -13.68 -2.73
C LEU A 609 17.66 -14.09 -3.86
N LEU A 610 18.31 -13.12 -4.52
CA LEU A 610 19.31 -13.41 -5.55
C LEU A 610 20.49 -14.22 -5.00
N VAL A 611 20.98 -13.91 -3.80
CA VAL A 611 22.04 -14.71 -3.15
C VAL A 611 21.56 -16.14 -2.87
N LEU A 612 20.31 -16.33 -2.41
CA LEU A 612 19.78 -17.67 -2.16
C LEU A 612 19.63 -18.50 -3.45
N LEU A 613 19.39 -17.84 -4.58
CA LEU A 613 19.40 -18.48 -5.91
C LEU A 613 20.82 -18.85 -6.35
N LEU A 614 21.82 -17.97 -6.13
CA LEU A 614 23.19 -18.15 -6.59
C LEU A 614 24.04 -19.09 -5.72
N ASP A 615 23.79 -19.13 -4.41
CA ASP A 615 24.64 -19.83 -3.44
C ASP A 615 23.82 -20.74 -2.54
N GLU A 616 23.97 -22.05 -2.76
CA GLU A 616 23.24 -23.06 -1.99
C GLU A 616 23.60 -23.03 -0.51
N ASN A 617 24.85 -22.67 -0.16
CA ASN A 617 25.30 -22.61 1.23
C ASN A 617 24.66 -21.45 2.00
N ALA A 618 24.12 -20.44 1.29
CA ALA A 618 23.43 -19.32 1.92
C ALA A 618 21.98 -19.65 2.30
N ARG A 619 21.38 -20.70 1.71
CA ARG A 619 19.96 -21.07 1.84
C ARG A 619 19.59 -21.43 3.29
N PRO A 620 18.53 -20.81 3.86
CA PRO A 620 18.02 -21.21 5.17
C PRO A 620 17.10 -22.44 5.06
N GLU A 621 17.11 -23.29 6.09
CA GLU A 621 16.14 -24.38 6.23
C GLU A 621 14.83 -23.87 6.88
N PRO A 622 13.68 -24.53 6.67
CA PRO A 622 12.42 -24.14 7.30
C PRO A 622 12.48 -24.03 8.82
N LYS A 623 13.19 -24.97 9.47
CA LYS A 623 13.42 -24.93 10.92
C LYS A 623 14.19 -23.67 11.38
N ASP A 624 15.17 -23.23 10.60
CA ASP A 624 15.99 -22.05 10.93
C ASP A 624 15.18 -20.76 10.73
N MET A 625 14.36 -20.74 9.67
CA MET A 625 13.44 -19.65 9.38
C MET A 625 12.40 -19.48 10.49
N LYS A 626 11.79 -20.58 10.95
CA LYS A 626 10.84 -20.59 12.07
C LYS A 626 11.50 -20.19 13.39
N LEU A 627 12.68 -20.74 13.69
CA LEU A 627 13.46 -20.38 14.88
C LEU A 627 13.76 -18.88 14.92
N TRP A 628 14.08 -18.27 13.77
CA TRP A 628 14.27 -16.82 13.69
C TRP A 628 12.99 -16.06 14.06
N VAL A 629 11.83 -16.48 13.53
CA VAL A 629 10.53 -15.86 13.87
C VAL A 629 10.24 -15.98 15.36
N ASP A 630 10.47 -17.16 15.94
CA ASP A 630 10.21 -17.42 17.35
C ASP A 630 11.18 -16.66 18.27
N ALA A 631 12.44 -16.50 17.86
CA ALA A 631 13.41 -15.66 18.57
C ALA A 631 12.99 -14.19 18.60
N VAL A 632 12.49 -13.65 17.48
CA VAL A 632 11.97 -12.27 17.43
C VAL A 632 10.72 -12.14 18.31
N ARG A 633 9.81 -13.13 18.29
CA ARG A 633 8.64 -13.17 19.17
C ARG A 633 9.02 -13.18 20.65
N PHE A 634 10.01 -13.98 21.02
CA PHE A 634 10.52 -14.03 22.37
C PHE A 634 11.11 -12.68 22.80
N LEU A 635 11.98 -12.10 21.97
CA LEU A 635 12.60 -10.80 22.24
C LEU A 635 11.55 -9.68 22.39
N LYS A 636 10.44 -9.77 21.65
CA LYS A 636 9.36 -8.77 21.61
C LYS A 636 8.06 -9.22 22.28
N ARG A 637 8.13 -10.15 23.24
CA ARG A 637 6.96 -10.62 24.02
C ARG A 637 6.15 -9.49 24.68
N GLY A 638 6.77 -8.34 24.97
CA GLY A 638 6.11 -7.17 25.55
C GLY A 638 5.72 -6.06 24.56
N ALA A 639 5.90 -6.25 23.26
CA ALA A 639 5.57 -5.23 22.26
C ALA A 639 4.06 -5.25 21.96
N ARG A 640 3.36 -4.14 22.23
CA ARG A 640 1.91 -4.02 22.05
C ARG A 640 1.46 -4.14 20.59
N GLY A 641 2.28 -3.68 19.64
CA GLY A 641 2.04 -3.80 18.19
C GLY A 641 2.29 -5.19 17.60
N GLY A 642 2.62 -6.18 18.43
CA GLY A 642 3.03 -7.52 17.99
C GLY A 642 4.49 -7.57 17.53
N ALA A 643 5.13 -8.73 17.69
CA ALA A 643 6.57 -8.88 17.45
C ALA A 643 7.01 -8.53 16.02
N LEU A 644 6.23 -8.95 15.01
CA LEU A 644 6.45 -8.65 13.60
C LEU A 644 5.34 -7.77 13.01
N GLY A 645 4.34 -7.39 13.83
CA GLY A 645 3.23 -6.52 13.44
C GLY A 645 3.58 -5.04 13.47
N PHE A 646 4.59 -4.64 14.26
CA PHE A 646 5.16 -3.30 14.29
C PHE A 646 6.68 -3.36 14.37
N PHE A 647 7.35 -2.51 13.58
CA PHE A 647 8.81 -2.44 13.52
C PHE A 647 9.26 -1.05 13.02
N THR A 648 10.52 -0.74 13.25
CA THR A 648 11.17 0.52 12.84
C THR A 648 12.26 0.27 11.81
N TYR A 649 12.79 1.34 11.21
CA TYR A 649 13.87 1.22 10.24
C TYR A 649 15.16 0.65 10.84
N MET A 650 15.46 1.02 12.09
CA MET A 650 16.62 0.48 12.81
C MET A 650 16.47 -1.02 13.06
N GLU A 651 15.28 -1.48 13.44
CA GLU A 651 15.03 -2.90 13.65
C GLU A 651 15.22 -3.72 12.36
N LEU A 652 14.70 -3.21 11.24
CA LEU A 652 14.92 -3.82 9.93
C LEU A 652 16.42 -3.92 9.58
N THR A 653 17.18 -2.86 9.88
CA THR A 653 18.64 -2.83 9.69
C THR A 653 19.34 -3.88 10.56
N ILE A 654 18.93 -4.04 11.81
CA ILE A 654 19.44 -5.09 12.70
C ILE A 654 19.18 -6.47 12.09
N TRP A 655 17.96 -6.74 11.59
CA TRP A 655 17.64 -8.02 10.95
C TRP A 655 18.52 -8.31 9.74
N PHE A 656 18.80 -7.31 8.90
CA PHE A 656 19.71 -7.47 7.76
C PHE A 656 21.15 -7.76 8.19
N ILE A 657 21.64 -7.11 9.24
CA ILE A 657 22.97 -7.43 9.77
C ILE A 657 23.00 -8.86 10.31
N LEU A 658 21.99 -9.24 11.11
CA LEU A 658 21.88 -10.57 11.71
C LEU A 658 21.73 -11.69 10.67
N PHE A 659 21.09 -11.41 9.52
CA PHE A 659 21.01 -12.36 8.40
C PHE A 659 22.41 -12.84 7.99
N HIS A 660 23.41 -11.96 8.01
CA HIS A 660 24.80 -12.30 7.67
C HIS A 660 25.55 -12.90 8.85
N VAL A 661 25.36 -12.37 10.06
CA VAL A 661 26.12 -12.79 11.26
C VAL A 661 25.78 -14.22 11.68
N PHE A 662 24.52 -14.64 11.60
CA PHE A 662 24.12 -15.99 12.05
C PHE A 662 24.59 -17.12 11.13
N ARG A 663 25.04 -16.82 9.91
CA ARG A 663 25.58 -17.82 8.98
C ARG A 663 26.82 -17.26 8.28
N PRO A 664 28.03 -17.60 8.75
CA PRO A 664 29.28 -17.01 8.24
C PRO A 664 29.47 -17.10 6.72
N ASP A 665 28.91 -18.12 6.06
CA ASP A 665 28.92 -18.25 4.59
C ASP A 665 28.30 -17.05 3.86
N ARG A 666 27.43 -16.30 4.53
CA ARG A 666 26.78 -15.09 4.00
C ARG A 666 27.65 -13.85 4.12
N LEU A 667 28.69 -13.83 4.96
CA LEU A 667 29.54 -12.64 5.17
C LEU A 667 30.20 -12.15 3.88
N ARG A 668 30.60 -13.06 2.98
CA ARG A 668 31.15 -12.70 1.66
C ARG A 668 30.15 -11.95 0.76
N TRP A 669 28.86 -12.10 1.02
CA TRP A 669 27.79 -11.46 0.27
C TRP A 669 27.34 -10.13 0.87
N ILE A 670 27.89 -9.70 2.02
CA ILE A 670 27.39 -8.52 2.76
C ILE A 670 27.40 -7.25 1.92
N PHE A 671 28.46 -7.00 1.16
CA PHE A 671 28.56 -5.81 0.31
C PHE A 671 27.60 -5.85 -0.88
N PHE A 672 27.33 -7.05 -1.39
CA PHE A 672 26.34 -7.24 -2.44
C PHE A 672 24.93 -7.02 -1.90
N VAL A 673 24.57 -7.70 -0.81
CA VAL A 673 23.23 -7.59 -0.22
C VAL A 673 22.94 -6.16 0.24
N MET A 674 23.86 -5.55 0.99
CA MET A 674 23.62 -4.25 1.62
C MET A 674 23.80 -3.09 0.63
N GLN A 675 24.83 -3.11 -0.23
CA GLN A 675 25.16 -1.99 -1.12
C GLN A 675 24.98 -2.27 -2.62
N GLY A 676 24.75 -3.51 -3.03
CA GLY A 676 24.68 -3.91 -4.44
C GLY A 676 26.06 -4.09 -5.10
N TRP A 677 27.15 -4.11 -4.31
CA TRP A 677 28.51 -4.14 -4.82
C TRP A 677 29.05 -5.57 -5.02
N GLY A 678 29.97 -5.75 -5.97
CA GLY A 678 30.78 -6.96 -6.09
C GLY A 678 30.29 -8.03 -7.07
N LEU A 679 29.02 -7.99 -7.51
CA LEU A 679 28.51 -8.85 -8.58
C LEU A 679 28.53 -8.09 -9.92
N ASP A 680 29.65 -8.16 -10.64
CA ASP A 680 29.82 -7.54 -11.96
C ASP A 680 29.42 -8.52 -13.08
N VAL A 681 28.13 -8.53 -13.40
CA VAL A 681 27.59 -9.48 -14.38
C VAL A 681 28.09 -9.19 -15.80
N ASN A 682 28.26 -7.92 -16.17
CA ASN A 682 28.79 -7.54 -17.47
C ASN A 682 30.23 -8.04 -17.65
N ARG A 683 31.03 -8.11 -16.57
CA ARG A 683 32.35 -8.73 -16.61
C ARG A 683 32.28 -10.26 -16.70
N ILE A 684 31.34 -10.91 -16.01
CA ILE A 684 31.13 -12.35 -16.13
C ILE A 684 30.76 -12.69 -17.59
N GLN A 685 29.80 -11.99 -18.18
CA GLN A 685 29.39 -12.18 -19.57
C GLN A 685 30.51 -11.89 -20.58
N ARG A 686 31.25 -10.77 -20.43
CA ARG A 686 32.42 -10.46 -21.28
C ARG A 686 33.50 -11.53 -21.22
N LYS A 687 33.80 -12.07 -20.02
CA LYS A 687 34.76 -13.17 -19.86
C LYS A 687 34.27 -14.46 -20.49
N THR A 688 32.98 -14.75 -20.42
CA THR A 688 32.38 -15.92 -21.07
C THR A 688 32.42 -15.78 -22.59
N ARG A 689 32.10 -14.61 -23.14
CA ARG A 689 32.20 -14.31 -24.57
C ARG A 689 33.65 -14.36 -25.09
N ALA A 690 34.65 -13.98 -24.29
CA ALA A 690 36.06 -14.04 -24.68
C ALA A 690 36.65 -15.47 -24.59
N ARG A 691 35.92 -16.44 -24.03
CA ARG A 691 36.33 -17.85 -23.89
C ARG A 691 35.60 -18.79 -24.85
N THR A 692 34.55 -18.32 -25.51
CA THR A 692 33.82 -18.98 -26.61
C THR A 692 34.24 -18.35 -27.92
#